data_AF-A0A820D510-F1
#
_entry.id   AF-A0A820D510-F1
#
_cell.length_a   1.000
_cell.length_b   1.000
_cell.length_c   1.000
_cell.angle_alpha   90.00
_cell.angle_beta   90.00
_cell.angle_gamma   90.00
#
_symmetry.space_group_name_H-M   'P 1'
#
loop_
_entity.id
_entity.type
_entity.pdbx_description
1 polymer ?
#
loop_
_entity_poly.entity_id
_entity_poly.type
_entity_poly.pdbx_seq_one_letter_code
_entity_poly.pdbx_strand_id
1 'polypeptide(L)'
;MVSNPMIFTFVLILSVGIFKQTVQADTQRSNSNGMRRTHRAADERILLSASATLLASSIECKADVQKYCAKGTARAVINLKVLQCFDDLDNAVNLISKECQNRIYKFKYNMTHDVRFDDGAIKYCAKDIKYLDECNDRTDERGTGRLVSCLYDRLGNITEPSCRNFINQLQSVIFTDWRLSEYFTTACFKDITDLKCGRLDDDNDTLPHNQGAVIACLSRNNDGLSKPCLKHISRLHEMQSNDYHLDRALYYACRDDRERLCTQVSSGNGRVYRCLYDNKFNTMMSADCRKEVHRRQKMVATNALLDAPLVRACGTEMREHECVANPKDPDPQLSLINLLLCLEDRIKKGNNIKDDCRREVLMHRRMLMSDYAVSPEIVAQCKNEMVQHCASLYQQGASGTIDQRGGRMIHCLLGAARKEKTFSPACLSSVKTLVRAVDPGNDIRADPLLETACRSVIDTLCARIKPGDSNVVLCLMDNLKNSRMTEECEDRLMEVAYFMSRDWRLTPKLMRSCQKDLIKLCELPPNWSMTSNMSDVSLGQYLSCLYRHKKELDNECRNEFQKIMRTRTTSIGLMPEIEDKCIEDLASCKNPEIKGEEMKCLQKKYKNLEDSCKTAVKAFTKMTITDPSLDFLLMKTCDPMIQLFCANIGTGHENDLLRCLINNKNNQKMDFRCKTSIEHHQIISLKDKAFLSEQFQKKCEKELTEHCPGKKTKSGTIQCLAGIVLQDVLKKTNRINEECRSELKFELLQRSENINFDPLFAIACKNDISKFCADRTAGNAQVIDCLKANHKKVSEACYAKLKKREKIDIVLPGADYSLTTKCAPLIQKYCATANKQNLLSCLRRNINQDNTPVPCRTVLYRRLMILNTDGRFHKGLIENCQTDIDKHCQNLIIDEDNDDEESDDADDKNKNDKNPTDDDVQDRDMGGRIIGCLRSKYANTQAELEPKCIVELVDVIQTSKLDIEFDVKLYQSCKNIINSQCSGSEKEDCLKLLYQRNKITEANCKQEIIRIIREGRADVHVDPALSTACQVDILKYCNDVPIGSGKQLNCLIQMSKSVTPYCKSMLLKRQELWDSISRIDDLEDLTREISKSTNNVYLYAAIISILFVIFLAGCCSRRCIRVRRVQKYQ
;
A
#
# COMPACT_ATOMS: atom_id res chain seq x y z
N MET A 1 -60.32 -7.92 7.46
CA MET A 1 -61.54 -8.70 7.73
C MET A 1 -61.39 -9.26 9.14
N VAL A 2 -62.17 -8.99 10.18
CA VAL A 2 -63.41 -8.23 10.49
C VAL A 2 -63.30 -8.07 12.02
N SER A 3 -63.06 -6.87 12.55
CA SER A 3 -64.03 -5.98 13.23
C SER A 3 -64.09 -6.10 14.77
N ASN A 4 -63.36 -5.21 15.46
CA ASN A 4 -63.77 -4.20 16.47
C ASN A 4 -65.25 -4.20 17.00
N PRO A 5 -65.62 -3.39 18.04
CA PRO A 5 -65.06 -3.09 19.39
C PRO A 5 -66.19 -2.95 20.46
N MET A 6 -65.91 -2.54 21.72
CA MET A 6 -66.77 -1.63 22.55
C MET A 6 -66.21 -1.39 23.99
N ILE A 7 -65.88 -0.15 24.39
CA ILE A 7 -66.64 0.82 25.26
C ILE A 7 -66.51 0.53 26.78
N PHE A 8 -65.75 1.31 27.57
CA PHE A 8 -66.02 2.62 28.25
C PHE A 8 -66.75 2.54 29.63
N THR A 9 -65.99 2.90 30.68
CA THR A 9 -66.33 3.75 31.87
C THR A 9 -67.35 3.40 32.97
N PHE A 10 -66.84 3.53 34.23
CA PHE A 10 -67.39 4.12 35.47
C PHE A 10 -68.70 3.59 36.12
N VAL A 11 -68.66 3.31 37.44
CA VAL A 11 -69.36 4.05 38.53
C VAL A 11 -69.19 3.34 39.91
N LEU A 12 -69.11 4.18 40.96
CA LEU A 12 -69.08 3.99 42.42
C LEU A 12 -70.15 3.05 43.05
N ILE A 13 -69.92 2.58 44.29
CA ILE A 13 -70.79 2.79 45.49
C ILE A 13 -70.16 2.24 46.80
N LEU A 14 -70.50 2.94 47.89
CA LEU A 14 -70.13 2.90 49.31
C LEU A 14 -70.69 1.74 50.18
N SER A 15 -70.05 1.51 51.35
CA SER A 15 -70.58 1.27 52.74
C SER A 15 -69.67 0.27 53.50
N VAL A 16 -68.98 0.60 54.60
CA VAL A 16 -69.34 0.97 56.00
C VAL A 16 -69.96 -0.16 56.85
N GLY A 17 -69.23 -0.56 57.90
CA GLY A 17 -69.67 -1.26 59.12
C GLY A 17 -68.44 -1.48 60.02
N ILE A 18 -68.12 -0.64 61.00
CA ILE A 18 -68.65 -0.51 62.39
C ILE A 18 -68.65 -1.84 63.17
N PHE A 19 -67.72 -1.96 64.11
CA PHE A 19 -68.01 -2.47 65.46
C PHE A 19 -67.18 -1.68 66.49
N LYS A 20 -67.89 -1.09 67.45
CA LYS A 20 -67.41 -0.32 68.60
C LYS A 20 -68.30 -0.74 69.76
N GLN A 21 -67.74 -1.02 70.93
CA GLN A 21 -68.35 -1.03 72.28
C GLN A 21 -67.26 -1.56 73.24
N THR A 22 -67.01 -1.10 74.47
CA THR A 22 -67.72 -0.28 75.48
C THR A 22 -66.67 0.04 76.58
N VAL A 23 -66.48 1.24 77.13
CA VAL A 23 -67.31 2.10 78.04
C VAL A 23 -67.29 1.69 79.53
N GLN A 24 -66.73 2.56 80.40
CA GLN A 24 -67.30 3.24 81.61
C GLN A 24 -66.14 3.79 82.50
N ALA A 25 -65.97 5.11 82.76
CA ALA A 25 -66.68 6.06 83.64
C ALA A 25 -66.38 5.82 85.16
N ASP A 26 -66.21 6.76 86.10
CA ASP A 26 -66.31 8.23 86.13
C ASP A 26 -65.82 8.79 87.52
N THR A 27 -65.43 10.07 87.54
CA THR A 27 -65.56 11.13 88.59
C THR A 27 -64.76 11.30 89.92
N GLN A 28 -64.31 12.57 90.08
CA GLN A 28 -64.21 13.49 91.25
C GLN A 28 -63.04 13.31 92.26
N ARG A 29 -62.37 14.33 92.83
CA ARG A 29 -62.68 15.77 93.05
C ARG A 29 -61.41 16.54 93.50
N SER A 30 -61.36 17.85 93.20
CA SER A 30 -60.92 18.97 94.07
C SER A 30 -59.44 19.44 94.15
N ASN A 31 -59.31 20.76 93.94
CA ASN A 31 -58.36 21.74 94.51
C ASN A 31 -56.85 21.59 94.28
N SER A 32 -56.24 22.51 93.53
CA SER A 32 -55.81 23.80 94.09
C SER A 32 -54.97 24.59 93.07
N ASN A 33 -55.32 25.86 92.89
CA ASN A 33 -54.46 26.88 92.31
C ASN A 33 -53.20 27.06 93.18
N GLY A 34 -52.06 27.26 92.53
CA GLY A 34 -50.91 27.93 93.16
C GLY A 34 -49.57 27.28 92.86
N MET A 35 -48.62 28.11 92.40
CA MET A 35 -47.18 27.82 92.35
C MET A 35 -46.68 26.77 91.35
N ARG A 36 -46.49 27.22 90.10
CA ARG A 36 -45.32 26.86 89.26
C ARG A 36 -45.17 27.87 88.10
N ARG A 37 -45.11 29.17 88.43
CA ARG A 37 -44.84 30.26 87.47
C ARG A 37 -43.38 30.70 87.43
N THR A 38 -42.46 30.01 88.11
CA THR A 38 -41.06 30.45 88.26
C THR A 38 -40.02 29.59 87.54
N HIS A 39 -40.37 28.45 86.93
CA HIS A 39 -39.40 27.65 86.15
C HIS A 39 -39.47 27.84 84.62
N ARG A 40 -40.50 28.52 84.10
CA ARG A 40 -40.72 28.65 82.65
C ARG A 40 -39.82 29.68 81.96
N ALA A 41 -39.19 30.59 82.70
CA ALA A 41 -38.40 31.70 82.16
C ALA A 41 -36.90 31.37 81.95
N ALA A 42 -36.41 30.26 82.52
CA ALA A 42 -35.00 29.86 82.41
C ALA A 42 -34.75 28.95 81.19
N ASP A 43 -35.71 28.08 80.83
CA ASP A 43 -35.57 27.13 79.71
C ASP A 43 -35.67 27.83 78.32
N GLU A 44 -36.33 28.98 78.22
CA GLU A 44 -36.40 29.75 76.96
C GLU A 44 -35.08 30.48 76.61
N ARG A 45 -34.21 30.78 77.58
CA ARG A 45 -32.98 31.56 77.34
C ARG A 45 -31.85 30.78 76.66
N ILE A 46 -31.82 29.45 76.81
CA ILE A 46 -30.79 28.61 76.17
C ILE A 46 -31.08 28.50 74.66
N LEU A 47 -32.35 28.35 74.26
CA LEU A 47 -32.81 28.30 72.86
C LEU A 47 -32.76 29.65 72.13
N LEU A 48 -32.76 30.78 72.85
CA LEU A 48 -32.82 32.14 72.29
C LEU A 48 -31.46 32.75 71.91
N SER A 49 -30.33 32.14 72.31
CA SER A 49 -29.01 32.75 72.14
C SER A 49 -28.11 32.10 71.08
N ALA A 50 -28.61 31.09 70.36
CA ALA A 50 -27.85 30.38 69.34
C ALA A 50 -28.20 30.86 67.92
N SER A 51 -27.23 31.51 67.27
CA SER A 51 -27.25 32.14 65.93
C SER A 51 -28.03 33.46 65.80
N ALA A 52 -27.30 34.53 65.50
CA ALA A 52 -27.79 35.91 65.45
C ALA A 52 -28.71 36.26 64.25
N THR A 53 -29.30 35.29 63.55
CA THR A 53 -30.19 35.56 62.39
C THR A 53 -31.41 34.65 62.38
N LEU A 54 -32.61 35.25 62.34
CA LEU A 54 -33.87 34.53 62.19
C LEU A 54 -34.03 34.03 60.74
N LEU A 55 -34.38 32.75 60.54
CA LEU A 55 -34.69 32.15 59.23
C LEU A 55 -35.86 32.88 58.55
N ALA A 56 -36.82 33.38 59.34
CA ALA A 56 -37.94 34.17 58.85
C ALA A 56 -37.54 35.56 58.29
N SER A 57 -36.37 36.08 58.68
CA SER A 57 -35.85 37.38 58.23
C SER A 57 -34.67 37.28 57.26
N SER A 58 -34.16 36.08 56.99
CA SER A 58 -33.04 35.91 56.06
C SER A 58 -33.52 36.09 54.62
N ILE A 59 -32.72 36.78 53.80
CA ILE A 59 -33.07 37.12 52.41
C ILE A 59 -33.43 35.87 51.61
N GLU A 60 -32.74 34.77 51.89
CA GLU A 60 -32.87 33.50 51.18
C GLU A 60 -34.16 32.74 51.53
N CYS A 61 -34.69 32.88 52.75
CA CYS A 61 -35.86 32.11 53.23
C CYS A 61 -37.11 32.94 53.46
N LYS A 62 -37.01 34.28 53.50
CA LYS A 62 -38.12 35.18 53.83
C LYS A 62 -39.36 34.93 52.97
N ALA A 63 -39.19 34.78 51.65
CA ALA A 63 -40.30 34.54 50.73
C ALA A 63 -40.99 33.18 50.97
N ASP A 64 -40.21 32.12 51.17
CA ASP A 64 -40.73 30.76 51.39
C ASP A 64 -41.43 30.65 52.75
N VAL A 65 -40.83 31.21 53.81
CA VAL A 65 -41.42 31.23 55.16
C VAL A 65 -42.73 32.02 55.17
N GLN A 66 -42.77 33.17 54.49
CA GLN A 66 -43.99 33.97 54.38
C GLN A 66 -45.11 33.23 53.64
N LYS A 67 -44.76 32.50 52.58
CA LYS A 67 -45.71 31.80 51.72
C LYS A 67 -46.32 30.57 52.39
N TYR A 68 -45.52 29.78 53.10
CA TYR A 68 -45.97 28.47 53.61
C TYR A 68 -46.21 28.45 55.13
N CYS A 69 -45.46 29.26 55.91
CA CYS A 69 -45.46 29.17 57.38
C CYS A 69 -46.02 30.38 58.12
N ALA A 70 -46.14 31.54 57.47
CA ALA A 70 -46.60 32.79 58.12
C ALA A 70 -48.04 33.18 57.76
N LYS A 71 -48.99 32.24 57.73
CA LYS A 71 -50.42 32.56 57.57
C LYS A 71 -50.96 33.24 58.86
N GLY A 72 -50.79 34.56 58.95
CA GLY A 72 -51.56 35.42 59.88
C GLY A 72 -50.89 35.89 61.17
N THR A 73 -49.56 35.76 61.36
CA THR A 73 -48.89 36.25 62.59
C THR A 73 -47.83 37.30 62.32
N ALA A 74 -47.99 38.50 62.90
CA ALA A 74 -47.03 39.61 62.85
C ALA A 74 -45.88 39.52 63.89
N ARG A 75 -45.67 38.35 64.53
CA ARG A 75 -44.57 38.13 65.50
C ARG A 75 -43.43 37.36 64.86
N ALA A 76 -42.21 37.66 65.30
CA ALA A 76 -41.00 36.91 64.96
C ALA A 76 -41.18 35.42 65.27
N VAL A 77 -41.26 34.59 64.24
CA VAL A 77 -41.31 33.13 64.40
C VAL A 77 -39.89 32.67 64.75
N ILE A 78 -39.74 32.02 65.91
CA ILE A 78 -38.47 31.45 66.35
C ILE A 78 -38.04 30.37 65.35
N ASN A 79 -36.74 30.27 65.06
CA ASN A 79 -36.20 29.34 64.06
C ASN A 79 -36.72 27.90 64.20
N LEU A 80 -36.87 27.41 65.43
CA LEU A 80 -37.42 26.06 65.68
C LEU A 80 -38.87 25.89 65.17
N LYS A 81 -39.71 26.91 65.32
CA LYS A 81 -41.10 26.88 64.82
C LYS A 81 -41.17 26.97 63.30
N VAL A 82 -40.21 27.65 62.67
CA VAL A 82 -40.08 27.67 61.21
C VAL A 82 -39.71 26.28 60.70
N LEU A 83 -38.77 25.59 61.37
CA LEU A 83 -38.38 24.23 61.01
C LEU A 83 -39.53 23.24 61.19
N GLN A 84 -40.21 23.26 62.35
CA GLN A 84 -41.39 22.43 62.60
C GLN A 84 -42.49 22.65 61.55
N CYS A 85 -42.76 23.90 61.19
CA CYS A 85 -43.72 24.19 60.13
C CYS A 85 -43.32 23.59 58.78
N PHE A 86 -42.03 23.66 58.41
CA PHE A 86 -41.57 23.05 57.17
C PHE A 86 -41.59 21.52 57.22
N ASP A 87 -41.26 20.91 58.35
CA ASP A 87 -41.33 19.45 58.54
C ASP A 87 -42.80 18.95 58.50
N ASP A 88 -43.78 19.76 58.92
CA ASP A 88 -45.22 19.45 58.88
C ASP A 88 -45.85 19.59 57.46
N LEU A 89 -45.11 20.08 56.45
CA LEU A 89 -45.62 20.23 55.08
C LEU A 89 -45.36 18.96 54.26
N ASP A 90 -46.42 18.35 53.71
CA ASP A 90 -46.28 17.28 52.72
C ASP A 90 -45.46 17.75 51.51
N ASN A 91 -44.40 17.02 51.14
CA ASN A 91 -43.46 17.35 50.06
C ASN A 91 -42.76 18.72 50.22
N ALA A 92 -42.46 19.15 51.45
CA ALA A 92 -41.78 20.43 51.75
C ALA A 92 -40.53 20.68 50.89
N VAL A 93 -39.76 19.64 50.60
CA VAL A 93 -38.53 19.67 49.80
C VAL A 93 -38.73 20.19 48.38
N ASN A 94 -39.89 19.94 47.77
CA ASN A 94 -40.20 20.40 46.42
C ASN A 94 -40.79 21.82 46.40
N LEU A 95 -41.25 22.31 47.55
CA LEU A 95 -41.95 23.59 47.70
C LEU A 95 -41.03 24.75 48.07
N ILE A 96 -39.92 24.47 48.77
CA ILE A 96 -38.95 25.44 49.29
C ILE A 96 -37.84 25.70 48.26
N SER A 97 -37.40 26.96 48.10
CA SER A 97 -36.29 27.31 47.19
C SER A 97 -34.97 26.65 47.58
N LYS A 98 -34.10 26.40 46.59
CA LYS A 98 -32.78 25.77 46.83
C LYS A 98 -31.88 26.63 47.72
N GLU A 99 -32.01 27.95 47.59
CA GLU A 99 -31.31 28.95 48.40
C GLU A 99 -31.76 28.87 49.86
N CYS A 100 -33.07 28.77 50.10
CA CYS A 100 -33.59 28.60 51.45
C CYS A 100 -33.21 27.23 52.04
N GLN A 101 -33.31 26.14 51.27
CA GLN A 101 -32.87 24.81 51.70
C GLN A 101 -31.41 24.82 52.15
N ASN A 102 -30.51 25.47 51.39
CA ASN A 102 -29.11 25.58 51.75
C ASN A 102 -28.90 26.40 53.05
N ARG A 103 -29.70 27.45 53.25
CA ARG A 103 -29.66 28.26 54.48
C ARG A 103 -30.16 27.48 55.69
N ILE A 104 -31.22 26.69 55.53
CA ILE A 104 -31.75 25.80 56.57
C ILE A 104 -30.72 24.72 56.90
N TYR A 105 -30.08 24.11 55.90
CA TYR A 105 -29.02 23.13 56.10
C TYR A 105 -27.85 23.70 56.92
N LYS A 106 -27.39 24.92 56.56
CA LYS A 106 -26.34 25.63 57.31
C LYS A 106 -26.75 25.91 58.76
N PHE A 107 -28.02 26.24 58.97
CA PHE A 107 -28.58 26.46 60.29
C PHE A 107 -28.62 25.17 61.12
N LYS A 108 -29.14 24.06 60.55
CA LYS A 108 -29.16 22.73 61.20
C LYS A 108 -27.74 22.30 61.60
N TYR A 109 -26.76 22.40 60.69
CA TYR A 109 -25.35 22.08 60.99
C TYR A 109 -24.74 22.92 62.12
N ASN A 110 -24.91 24.24 62.08
CA ASN A 110 -24.35 25.12 63.11
C ASN A 110 -24.98 24.87 64.48
N MET A 111 -26.26 24.47 64.51
CA MET A 111 -26.97 24.13 65.74
C MET A 111 -26.53 22.78 66.31
N THR A 112 -26.36 21.75 65.46
CA THR A 112 -25.92 20.44 65.93
C THR A 112 -24.48 20.45 66.46
N HIS A 113 -23.63 21.38 66.02
CA HIS A 113 -22.24 21.54 66.47
C HIS A 113 -22.07 22.60 67.58
N ASP A 114 -23.16 23.10 68.16
CA ASP A 114 -23.10 24.09 69.24
C ASP A 114 -23.06 23.39 70.61
N VAL A 115 -21.97 23.65 71.34
CA VAL A 115 -21.64 23.05 72.64
C VAL A 115 -22.79 23.18 73.66
N ARG A 116 -23.62 24.23 73.56
CA ARG A 116 -24.73 24.44 74.49
C ARG A 116 -25.79 23.36 74.43
N PHE A 117 -25.97 22.70 73.28
CA PHE A 117 -26.90 21.60 73.15
C PHE A 117 -26.36 20.32 73.77
N ASP A 118 -25.04 20.08 73.67
CA ASP A 118 -24.37 18.99 74.36
C ASP A 118 -24.41 19.20 75.88
N ASP A 119 -24.14 20.42 76.37
CA ASP A 119 -24.26 20.77 77.79
C ASP A 119 -25.71 20.59 78.29
N GLY A 120 -26.70 20.93 77.45
CA GLY A 120 -28.11 20.66 77.69
C GLY A 120 -28.41 19.16 77.78
N ALA A 121 -27.92 18.37 76.83
CA ALA A 121 -28.08 16.91 76.84
C ALA A 121 -27.44 16.28 78.08
N ILE A 122 -26.21 16.66 78.44
CA ILE A 122 -25.52 16.19 79.65
C ILE A 122 -26.34 16.53 80.90
N LYS A 123 -26.94 17.72 80.95
CA LYS A 123 -27.73 18.17 82.09
C LYS A 123 -29.08 17.44 82.21
N TYR A 124 -29.81 17.28 81.12
CA TYR A 124 -31.18 16.74 81.13
C TYR A 124 -31.25 15.21 80.96
N CYS A 125 -30.17 14.58 80.46
CA CYS A 125 -30.07 13.13 80.17
C CYS A 125 -28.98 12.41 81.00
N ALA A 126 -28.49 13.03 82.07
CA ALA A 126 -27.36 12.52 82.87
C ALA A 126 -27.51 11.06 83.35
N LYS A 127 -28.74 10.60 83.63
CA LYS A 127 -29.00 9.22 84.07
C LYS A 127 -29.04 8.24 82.91
N ASP A 128 -29.70 8.61 81.82
CA ASP A 128 -29.79 7.77 80.62
C ASP A 128 -28.43 7.62 79.92
N ILE A 129 -27.59 8.67 79.92
CA ILE A 129 -26.22 8.62 79.38
C ILE A 129 -25.38 7.58 80.10
N LYS A 130 -25.51 7.46 81.42
CA LYS A 130 -24.77 6.44 82.22
C LYS A 130 -25.22 5.01 81.96
N TYR A 131 -26.45 4.83 81.46
CA TYR A 131 -27.00 3.51 81.12
C TYR A 131 -26.74 3.13 79.66
N LEU A 132 -26.44 4.12 78.81
CA LEU A 132 -26.12 3.96 77.40
C LEU A 132 -24.61 4.12 77.20
N ASP A 133 -23.84 3.05 77.44
CA ASP A 133 -22.36 3.06 77.33
C ASP A 133 -21.87 3.66 76.00
N GLU A 134 -22.54 3.35 74.88
CA GLU A 134 -22.23 3.88 73.54
C GLU A 134 -22.36 5.42 73.41
N CYS A 135 -23.18 6.06 74.25
CA CYS A 135 -23.37 7.51 74.28
C CYS A 135 -22.54 8.18 75.37
N ASN A 136 -22.09 7.44 76.39
CA ASN A 136 -21.26 7.93 77.47
C ASN A 136 -19.84 8.27 76.99
N ASP A 137 -19.26 7.46 76.09
CA ASP A 137 -17.93 7.71 75.49
C ASP A 137 -17.85 9.03 74.71
N ARG A 138 -19.00 9.68 74.46
CA ARG A 138 -19.14 10.88 73.62
C ARG A 138 -19.35 12.15 74.43
N THR A 139 -19.40 12.07 75.76
CA THR A 139 -19.54 13.26 76.63
C THR A 139 -18.29 14.14 76.62
N ASP A 140 -17.15 13.58 76.25
CA ASP A 140 -15.86 14.27 76.16
C ASP A 140 -15.66 14.98 74.80
N GLU A 141 -16.51 14.69 73.81
CA GLU A 141 -16.44 15.21 72.45
C GLU A 141 -17.46 16.35 72.22
N ARG A 142 -17.45 17.37 73.08
CA ARG A 142 -18.42 18.49 73.01
C ARG A 142 -18.27 19.33 71.74
N GLY A 143 -19.39 19.82 71.20
CA GLY A 143 -19.45 20.63 69.98
C GLY A 143 -19.36 19.81 68.69
N THR A 144 -19.37 18.48 68.77
CA THR A 144 -19.36 17.57 67.61
C THR A 144 -20.78 17.16 67.19
N GLY A 145 -21.79 17.40 68.03
CA GLY A 145 -23.17 16.95 67.79
C GLY A 145 -23.40 15.45 67.94
N ARG A 146 -22.37 14.68 68.32
CA ARG A 146 -22.42 13.21 68.47
C ARG A 146 -23.27 12.76 69.65
N LEU A 147 -23.26 13.51 70.75
CA LEU A 147 -23.96 13.15 71.98
C LEU A 147 -25.47 13.26 71.81
N VAL A 148 -25.94 14.42 71.36
CA VAL A 148 -27.36 14.69 71.09
C VAL A 148 -27.93 13.71 70.06
N SER A 149 -27.17 13.40 69.01
CA SER A 149 -27.60 12.48 67.95
C SER A 149 -27.62 11.01 68.42
N CYS A 150 -26.67 10.60 69.27
CA CYS A 150 -26.69 9.27 69.92
C CYS A 150 -27.95 9.05 70.76
N LEU A 151 -28.35 10.08 71.52
CA LEU A 151 -29.55 10.07 72.35
C LEU A 151 -30.83 10.02 71.48
N TYR A 152 -30.85 10.70 70.34
CA TYR A 152 -31.95 10.63 69.39
C TYR A 152 -32.13 9.23 68.77
N ASP A 153 -31.06 8.59 68.32
CA ASP A 153 -31.11 7.20 67.78
C ASP A 153 -31.65 6.18 68.81
N ARG A 154 -31.50 6.48 70.09
CA ARG A 154 -31.89 5.62 71.22
C ARG A 154 -33.09 6.18 71.96
N LEU A 155 -33.88 7.06 71.35
CA LEU A 155 -35.04 7.71 71.97
C LEU A 155 -36.03 6.72 72.59
N GLY A 156 -36.18 5.53 71.98
CA GLY A 156 -36.98 4.43 72.51
C GLY A 156 -36.48 3.89 73.86
N ASN A 157 -35.16 3.93 74.09
CA ASN A 157 -34.48 3.39 75.26
C ASN A 157 -34.26 4.43 76.38
N ILE A 158 -34.58 5.71 76.13
CA ILE A 158 -34.45 6.80 77.12
C ILE A 158 -35.57 6.69 78.15
N THR A 159 -35.22 6.52 79.42
CA THR A 159 -36.18 6.33 80.51
C THR A 159 -36.59 7.66 81.17
N GLU A 160 -35.73 8.69 81.15
CA GLU A 160 -35.99 9.95 81.84
C GLU A 160 -36.91 10.88 81.00
N PRO A 161 -38.08 11.31 81.52
CA PRO A 161 -39.02 12.13 80.75
C PRO A 161 -38.49 13.52 80.38
N SER A 162 -37.61 14.10 81.21
CA SER A 162 -36.95 15.37 80.89
C SER A 162 -35.99 15.23 79.73
N CYS A 163 -35.24 14.12 79.67
CA CYS A 163 -34.38 13.80 78.55
C CYS A 163 -35.20 13.57 77.27
N ARG A 164 -36.24 12.75 77.35
CA ARG A 164 -37.12 12.45 76.22
C ARG A 164 -37.78 13.71 75.65
N ASN A 165 -38.28 14.61 76.49
CA ASN A 165 -38.85 15.88 76.04
C ASN A 165 -37.82 16.83 75.44
N PHE A 166 -36.61 16.89 76.00
CA PHE A 166 -35.52 17.70 75.47
C PHE A 166 -35.09 17.21 74.07
N ILE A 167 -34.90 15.90 73.90
CA ILE A 167 -34.52 15.30 72.61
C ILE A 167 -35.67 15.41 71.58
N ASN A 168 -36.92 15.22 71.97
CA ASN A 168 -38.08 15.44 71.08
C ASN A 168 -38.17 16.87 70.55
N GLN A 169 -37.80 17.88 71.35
CA GLN A 169 -37.77 19.27 70.90
C GLN A 169 -36.64 19.54 69.90
N LEU A 170 -35.58 18.73 69.92
CA LEU A 170 -34.44 18.85 69.01
C LEU A 170 -34.61 18.06 67.72
N GLN A 171 -35.67 17.24 67.58
CA GLN A 171 -35.85 16.38 66.40
C GLN A 171 -35.86 17.16 65.07
N SER A 172 -36.46 18.35 65.03
CA SER A 172 -36.56 19.16 63.81
C SER A 172 -35.21 19.82 63.40
N VAL A 173 -34.21 19.76 64.28
CA VAL A 173 -32.88 20.36 64.11
C VAL A 173 -31.82 19.29 63.80
N ILE A 174 -31.96 18.10 64.39
CA ILE A 174 -31.02 16.98 64.22
C ILE A 174 -31.18 16.37 62.81
N PHE A 175 -30.08 16.01 62.17
CA PHE A 175 -30.10 15.24 60.92
C PHE A 175 -30.50 13.79 61.20
N THR A 176 -31.42 13.24 60.43
CA THR A 176 -32.01 11.90 60.63
C THR A 176 -31.00 10.74 60.46
N ASP A 177 -29.86 10.95 59.80
CA ASP A 177 -28.79 9.93 59.62
C ASP A 177 -27.40 10.50 59.95
N TRP A 178 -27.11 10.68 61.25
CA TRP A 178 -25.89 11.37 61.69
C TRP A 178 -24.59 10.54 61.54
N ARG A 179 -24.69 9.20 61.47
CA ARG A 179 -23.54 8.26 61.44
C ARG A 179 -22.73 8.34 60.15
N LEU A 180 -23.40 8.58 59.03
CA LEU A 180 -22.77 8.92 57.74
C LEU A 180 -22.54 10.43 57.60
N SER A 181 -23.33 11.24 58.31
CA SER A 181 -23.32 12.70 58.23
C SER A 181 -22.07 13.35 58.82
N GLU A 182 -21.49 12.86 59.92
CA GLU A 182 -20.51 13.69 60.65
C GLU A 182 -19.21 13.85 59.86
N TYR A 183 -18.55 12.76 59.49
CA TYR A 183 -17.30 12.82 58.73
C TYR A 183 -17.51 13.42 57.35
N PHE A 184 -18.61 13.07 56.68
CA PHE A 184 -18.95 13.62 55.37
C PHE A 184 -19.30 15.10 55.44
N THR A 185 -20.23 15.50 56.33
CA THR A 185 -20.68 16.88 56.42
C THR A 185 -19.58 17.76 56.97
N THR A 186 -18.77 17.32 57.94
CA THR A 186 -17.61 18.09 58.41
C THR A 186 -16.58 18.27 57.30
N ALA A 187 -16.23 17.22 56.57
CA ALA A 187 -15.26 17.29 55.47
C ALA A 187 -15.78 18.12 54.27
N CYS A 188 -17.09 18.09 54.01
CA CYS A 188 -17.73 18.74 52.87
C CYS A 188 -18.45 20.06 53.20
N PHE A 189 -18.55 20.50 54.46
CA PHE A 189 -19.40 21.63 54.86
C PHE A 189 -19.07 22.90 54.08
N LYS A 190 -17.78 23.20 53.96
CA LYS A 190 -17.29 24.35 53.20
C LYS A 190 -17.76 24.29 51.75
N ASP A 191 -17.55 23.15 51.09
CA ASP A 191 -17.94 22.95 49.70
C ASP A 191 -19.46 22.97 49.52
N ILE A 192 -20.22 22.43 50.48
CA ILE A 192 -21.69 22.49 50.51
C ILE A 192 -22.16 23.94 50.57
N THR A 193 -21.55 24.76 51.43
CA THR A 193 -21.94 26.16 51.57
C THR A 193 -21.53 27.00 50.36
N ASP A 194 -20.33 26.80 49.83
CA ASP A 194 -19.77 27.57 48.72
C ASP A 194 -20.51 27.27 47.41
N LEU A 195 -20.84 26.00 47.17
CA LEU A 195 -21.60 25.54 46.00
C LEU A 195 -23.11 25.58 46.18
N LYS A 196 -23.60 26.04 47.34
CA LYS A 196 -25.02 26.07 47.73
C LYS A 196 -25.72 24.71 47.54
N CYS A 197 -25.06 23.64 47.94
CA CYS A 197 -25.51 22.26 47.77
C CYS A 197 -26.30 21.69 48.95
N GLY A 198 -26.57 22.47 50.00
CA GLY A 198 -27.40 22.02 51.12
C GLY A 198 -28.86 21.80 50.68
N ARG A 199 -29.38 20.60 50.90
CA ARG A 199 -30.75 20.17 50.54
C ARG A 199 -31.43 19.58 51.76
N LEU A 200 -32.75 19.66 51.77
CA LEU A 200 -33.60 19.02 52.78
C LEU A 200 -34.12 17.71 52.19
N ASP A 201 -34.31 16.69 53.02
CA ASP A 201 -34.83 15.38 52.61
C ASP A 201 -36.34 15.27 52.92
N ASP A 202 -37.02 14.37 52.21
CA ASP A 202 -38.46 14.10 52.36
C ASP A 202 -38.62 12.89 53.29
N ASP A 203 -39.25 13.10 54.45
CA ASP A 203 -39.35 12.11 55.54
C ASP A 203 -40.31 10.93 55.24
N ASN A 204 -40.97 10.92 54.07
CA ASN A 204 -42.00 9.92 53.72
C ASN A 204 -41.48 8.56 53.19
N ASP A 205 -40.17 8.38 52.97
CA ASP A 205 -39.62 7.12 52.41
C ASP A 205 -38.98 6.21 53.49
N THR A 206 -39.44 4.96 53.57
CA THR A 206 -39.01 3.89 54.51
C THR A 206 -37.58 3.32 54.30
N LEU A 207 -36.64 4.06 53.69
CA LEU A 207 -35.28 3.58 53.40
C LEU A 207 -34.18 4.40 54.13
N PRO A 208 -33.18 3.74 54.76
CA PRO A 208 -32.37 4.33 55.83
C PRO A 208 -31.09 5.06 55.36
N HIS A 209 -31.16 6.01 54.41
CA HIS A 209 -30.00 6.88 54.06
C HIS A 209 -30.43 8.28 53.55
N ASN A 210 -30.25 9.32 54.38
CA ASN A 210 -30.88 10.64 54.26
C ASN A 210 -29.92 11.82 53.92
N GLN A 211 -29.03 11.68 52.92
CA GLN A 211 -28.22 12.81 52.40
C GLN A 211 -28.01 12.79 50.87
N GLY A 212 -28.78 11.97 50.16
CA GLY A 212 -28.54 11.66 48.74
C GLY A 212 -28.60 12.88 47.81
N ALA A 213 -29.45 13.86 48.11
CA ALA A 213 -29.59 15.08 47.29
C ALA A 213 -28.38 16.03 47.43
N VAL A 214 -27.82 16.14 48.63
CA VAL A 214 -26.59 16.92 48.90
C VAL A 214 -25.41 16.28 48.18
N ILE A 215 -25.25 14.97 48.33
CA ILE A 215 -24.20 14.19 47.67
C ILE A 215 -24.33 14.32 46.14
N ALA A 216 -25.53 14.20 45.59
CA ALA A 216 -25.75 14.34 44.14
C ALA A 216 -25.39 15.74 43.63
N CYS A 217 -25.64 16.79 44.41
CA CYS A 217 -25.25 18.16 44.07
C CYS A 217 -23.72 18.33 44.06
N LEU A 218 -23.04 17.92 45.15
CA LEU A 218 -21.57 17.98 45.24
C LEU A 218 -20.91 17.17 44.13
N SER A 219 -21.44 15.97 43.87
CA SER A 219 -20.98 15.05 42.84
C SER A 219 -21.09 15.61 41.42
N ARG A 220 -21.99 16.59 41.16
CA ARG A 220 -22.07 17.29 39.87
C ARG A 220 -20.98 18.35 39.70
N ASN A 221 -20.42 18.85 40.81
CA ASN A 221 -19.41 19.91 40.86
C ASN A 221 -18.03 19.39 41.26
N ASN A 222 -17.68 18.19 40.77
CA ASN A 222 -16.49 17.43 41.19
C ASN A 222 -15.16 18.23 41.10
N ASP A 223 -15.03 19.09 40.09
CA ASP A 223 -13.80 19.83 39.78
C ASP A 223 -13.52 21.00 40.74
N GLY A 224 -14.52 21.39 41.55
CA GLY A 224 -14.44 22.51 42.50
C GLY A 224 -14.43 22.10 43.98
N LEU A 225 -14.37 20.80 44.29
CA LEU A 225 -14.43 20.28 45.66
C LEU A 225 -13.06 20.29 46.35
N SER A 226 -13.06 20.49 47.67
CA SER A 226 -11.87 20.30 48.49
C SER A 226 -11.44 18.82 48.51
N LYS A 227 -10.12 18.56 48.62
CA LYS A 227 -9.58 17.19 48.67
C LYS A 227 -10.22 16.31 49.75
N PRO A 228 -10.47 16.79 50.99
CA PRO A 228 -11.13 15.98 52.04
C PRO A 228 -12.56 15.60 51.68
N CYS A 229 -13.33 16.51 51.08
CA CYS A 229 -14.70 16.25 50.65
C CYS A 229 -14.74 15.26 49.47
N LEU A 230 -13.90 15.51 48.47
CA LEU A 230 -13.76 14.65 47.29
C LEU A 230 -13.43 13.20 47.67
N LYS A 231 -12.59 13.00 48.70
CA LYS A 231 -12.26 11.68 49.25
C LYS A 231 -13.51 10.94 49.78
N HIS A 232 -14.30 11.60 50.63
CA HIS A 232 -15.49 10.99 51.23
C HIS A 232 -16.54 10.66 50.16
N ILE A 233 -16.70 11.56 49.18
CA ILE A 233 -17.57 11.34 48.02
C ILE A 233 -17.07 10.15 47.18
N SER A 234 -15.76 10.05 46.92
CA SER A 234 -15.16 8.95 46.16
C SER A 234 -15.38 7.60 46.85
N ARG A 235 -15.16 7.52 48.17
CA ARG A 235 -15.41 6.29 48.95
C ARG A 235 -16.89 5.88 48.95
N LEU A 236 -17.79 6.85 49.00
CA LEU A 236 -19.22 6.57 48.87
C LEU A 236 -19.55 6.01 47.48
N HIS A 237 -19.02 6.62 46.41
CA HIS A 237 -19.22 6.15 45.04
C HIS A 237 -18.64 4.75 44.79
N GLU A 238 -17.52 4.41 45.45
CA GLU A 238 -16.95 3.06 45.42
C GLU A 238 -17.94 2.04 46.02
N MET A 239 -18.54 2.33 47.18
CA MET A 239 -19.54 1.46 47.79
C MET A 239 -20.81 1.33 46.93
N GLN A 240 -21.26 2.43 46.32
CA GLN A 240 -22.44 2.47 45.45
C GLN A 240 -22.24 1.76 44.11
N SER A 241 -20.99 1.55 43.68
CA SER A 241 -20.67 0.97 42.38
C SER A 241 -21.12 -0.48 42.20
N ASN A 242 -21.33 -1.20 43.30
CA ASN A 242 -21.70 -2.62 43.28
C ASN A 242 -23.16 -2.86 42.92
N ASP A 243 -24.07 -1.99 43.35
CA ASP A 243 -25.50 -2.14 43.09
C ASP A 243 -26.14 -0.78 42.84
N TYR A 244 -26.93 -0.67 41.77
CA TYR A 244 -27.58 0.56 41.36
C TYR A 244 -28.61 1.04 42.40
N HIS A 245 -29.16 0.14 43.22
CA HIS A 245 -30.03 0.50 44.35
C HIS A 245 -29.33 1.39 45.39
N LEU A 246 -28.00 1.28 45.50
CA LEU A 246 -27.21 2.04 46.46
C LEU A 246 -26.93 3.47 45.96
N ASP A 247 -26.97 3.71 44.65
CA ASP A 247 -26.95 5.05 44.06
C ASP A 247 -28.38 5.58 43.96
N ARG A 248 -28.84 6.26 45.02
CA ARG A 248 -30.20 6.82 45.12
C ARG A 248 -30.59 7.64 43.90
N ALA A 249 -29.71 8.55 43.46
CA ALA A 249 -30.01 9.44 42.35
C ALA A 249 -30.22 8.67 41.04
N LEU A 250 -29.37 7.67 40.78
CA LEU A 250 -29.53 6.78 39.64
C LEU A 250 -30.76 5.89 39.76
N TYR A 251 -31.00 5.28 40.92
CA TYR A 251 -32.12 4.37 41.16
C TYR A 251 -33.46 5.03 40.84
N TYR A 252 -33.75 6.20 41.41
CA TYR A 252 -35.02 6.89 41.15
C TYR A 252 -35.15 7.35 39.70
N ALA A 253 -34.05 7.78 39.07
CA ALA A 253 -34.06 8.21 37.68
C ALA A 253 -34.24 7.03 36.70
N CYS A 254 -33.70 5.85 37.03
CA CYS A 254 -33.59 4.71 36.12
C CYS A 254 -34.49 3.50 36.47
N ARG A 255 -35.27 3.51 37.55
CA ARG A 255 -36.07 2.34 37.96
C ARG A 255 -37.01 1.83 36.86
N ASP A 256 -37.75 2.74 36.22
CA ASP A 256 -38.71 2.39 35.17
C ASP A 256 -38.00 2.04 33.85
N ASP A 257 -36.82 2.62 33.62
CA ASP A 257 -35.95 2.27 32.50
C ASP A 257 -35.34 0.87 32.67
N ARG A 258 -34.96 0.51 33.90
CA ARG A 258 -34.43 -0.81 34.25
C ARG A 258 -35.46 -1.91 34.00
N GLU A 259 -36.73 -1.70 34.35
CA GLU A 259 -37.78 -2.68 34.05
C GLU A 259 -38.00 -2.83 32.54
N ARG A 260 -37.96 -1.73 31.78
CA ARG A 260 -38.19 -1.75 30.34
C ARG A 260 -37.04 -2.32 29.54
N LEU A 261 -35.79 -2.02 29.93
CA LEU A 261 -34.58 -2.30 29.14
C LEU A 261 -33.74 -3.44 29.71
N CYS A 262 -33.80 -3.68 31.02
CA CYS A 262 -32.86 -4.54 31.76
C CYS A 262 -33.59 -5.54 32.68
N THR A 263 -34.80 -5.95 32.31
CA THR A 263 -35.69 -6.80 33.13
C THR A 263 -35.05 -8.11 33.55
N GLN A 264 -34.27 -8.72 32.66
CA GLN A 264 -33.60 -10.02 32.87
C GLN A 264 -32.26 -9.91 33.63
N VAL A 265 -31.85 -8.71 34.02
CA VAL A 265 -30.56 -8.48 34.66
C VAL A 265 -30.73 -8.45 36.19
N SER A 266 -30.02 -9.35 36.87
CA SER A 266 -30.00 -9.40 38.33
C SER A 266 -29.13 -8.29 38.91
N SER A 267 -29.62 -7.64 39.97
CA SER A 267 -28.93 -6.57 40.70
C SER A 267 -27.67 -7.08 41.42
N GLY A 268 -26.74 -6.18 41.70
CA GLY A 268 -25.42 -6.50 42.25
C GLY A 268 -24.31 -6.73 41.21
N ASN A 269 -23.06 -6.70 41.66
CA ASN A 269 -21.83 -6.79 40.86
C ASN A 269 -21.75 -5.80 39.68
N GLY A 270 -22.48 -4.68 39.74
CA GLY A 270 -22.50 -3.66 38.70
C GLY A 270 -23.24 -4.04 37.41
N ARG A 271 -23.95 -5.18 37.37
CA ARG A 271 -24.59 -5.68 36.13
C ARG A 271 -25.68 -4.75 35.60
N VAL A 272 -26.46 -4.14 36.49
CA VAL A 272 -27.51 -3.18 36.10
C VAL A 272 -26.88 -1.92 35.50
N TYR A 273 -25.80 -1.39 36.09
CA TYR A 273 -25.06 -0.27 35.49
C TYR A 273 -24.60 -0.60 34.08
N ARG A 274 -24.02 -1.79 33.87
CA ARG A 274 -23.60 -2.24 32.54
C ARG A 274 -24.75 -2.24 31.52
N CYS A 275 -25.89 -2.81 31.89
CA CYS A 275 -27.04 -2.84 31.00
C CYS A 275 -27.58 -1.43 30.68
N LEU A 276 -27.62 -0.54 31.68
CA LEU A 276 -27.99 0.86 31.50
C LEU A 276 -26.96 1.61 30.62
N TYR A 277 -25.67 1.30 30.73
CA TYR A 277 -24.63 1.89 29.87
C TYR A 277 -24.80 1.46 28.42
N ASP A 278 -25.01 0.17 28.18
CA ASP A 278 -25.21 -0.39 26.84
C ASP A 278 -26.48 0.16 26.17
N ASN A 279 -27.50 0.48 26.97
CA ASN A 279 -28.76 1.07 26.49
C ASN A 279 -28.85 2.59 26.64
N LYS A 280 -27.76 3.29 26.99
CA LYS A 280 -27.79 4.74 27.25
C LYS A 280 -28.40 5.54 26.11
N PHE A 281 -28.10 5.16 24.87
CA PHE A 281 -28.59 5.84 23.68
C PHE A 281 -29.86 5.18 23.09
N ASN A 282 -30.48 4.26 23.83
CA ASN A 282 -31.75 3.65 23.43
C ASN A 282 -32.89 4.68 23.55
N THR A 283 -33.76 4.69 22.55
CA THR A 283 -34.92 5.57 22.43
C THR A 283 -35.86 5.48 23.62
N MET A 284 -35.95 4.28 24.21
CA MET A 284 -36.87 3.98 25.30
C MET A 284 -36.37 4.46 26.66
N MET A 285 -35.10 4.84 26.80
CA MET A 285 -34.55 5.36 28.06
C MET A 285 -35.04 6.79 28.34
N SER A 286 -35.31 7.13 29.59
CA SER A 286 -35.67 8.49 29.99
C SER A 286 -34.48 9.46 29.92
N ALA A 287 -34.77 10.76 29.77
CA ALA A 287 -33.72 11.79 29.79
C ALA A 287 -33.03 11.89 31.17
N ASP A 288 -33.79 11.68 32.24
CA ASP A 288 -33.30 11.72 33.61
C ASP A 288 -32.36 10.55 33.90
N CYS A 289 -32.72 9.32 33.50
CA CYS A 289 -31.82 8.18 33.61
C CYS A 289 -30.54 8.36 32.80
N ARG A 290 -30.65 8.82 31.54
CA ARG A 290 -29.48 9.10 30.70
C ARG A 290 -28.51 10.08 31.36
N LYS A 291 -29.04 11.12 32.01
CA LYS A 291 -28.24 12.13 32.71
C LYS A 291 -27.50 11.54 33.90
N GLU A 292 -28.15 10.71 34.72
CA GLU A 292 -27.52 10.10 35.89
C GLU A 292 -26.54 8.99 35.50
N VAL A 293 -26.83 8.23 34.43
CA VAL A 293 -25.87 7.32 33.79
C VAL A 293 -24.62 8.07 33.32
N HIS A 294 -24.79 9.21 32.64
CA HIS A 294 -23.67 10.05 32.20
C HIS A 294 -22.85 10.59 33.40
N ARG A 295 -23.52 11.07 34.46
CA ARG A 295 -22.85 11.51 35.70
C ARG A 295 -21.91 10.43 36.22
N ARG A 296 -22.40 9.19 36.30
CA ARG A 296 -21.63 8.05 36.79
C ARG A 296 -20.43 7.73 35.88
N GLN A 297 -20.62 7.70 34.56
CA GLN A 297 -19.54 7.47 33.59
C GLN A 297 -18.44 8.53 33.69
N LYS A 298 -18.79 9.81 33.88
CA LYS A 298 -17.82 10.90 34.10
C LYS A 298 -16.95 10.65 35.33
N MET A 299 -17.53 10.16 36.43
CA MET A 299 -16.78 9.84 37.66
C MET A 299 -15.80 8.70 37.44
N VAL A 300 -16.24 7.63 36.77
CA VAL A 300 -15.39 6.48 36.43
C VAL A 300 -14.25 6.91 35.49
N ALA A 301 -14.51 7.83 34.54
CA ALA A 301 -13.48 8.35 33.65
C ALA A 301 -12.39 9.14 34.40
N THR A 302 -12.78 9.97 35.39
CA THR A 302 -11.85 10.72 36.24
C THR A 302 -11.09 9.81 37.20
N ASN A 303 -11.75 8.81 37.79
CA ASN A 303 -11.12 7.84 38.68
C ASN A 303 -11.69 6.42 38.46
N ALA A 304 -10.89 5.57 37.82
CA ALA A 304 -11.27 4.21 37.45
C ALA A 304 -11.46 3.28 38.65
N LEU A 305 -10.87 3.62 39.81
CA LEU A 305 -11.03 2.84 41.04
C LEU A 305 -12.47 2.86 41.58
N LEU A 306 -13.29 3.82 41.12
CA LEU A 306 -14.70 3.91 41.48
C LEU A 306 -15.57 2.86 40.79
N ASP A 307 -15.06 2.12 39.80
CA ASP A 307 -15.80 1.06 39.11
C ASP A 307 -15.47 -0.32 39.71
N ALA A 308 -16.31 -0.81 40.63
CA ALA A 308 -16.09 -2.12 41.23
C ALA A 308 -16.02 -3.29 40.24
N PRO A 309 -16.81 -3.34 39.14
CA PRO A 309 -16.63 -4.37 38.11
C PRO A 309 -15.22 -4.40 37.54
N LEU A 310 -14.68 -3.25 37.13
CA LEU A 310 -13.32 -3.11 36.61
C LEU A 310 -12.26 -3.49 37.63
N VAL A 311 -12.35 -2.95 38.86
CA VAL A 311 -11.38 -3.25 39.93
C VAL A 311 -11.43 -4.71 40.34
N ARG A 312 -12.61 -5.34 40.37
CA ARG A 312 -12.75 -6.78 40.67
C ARG A 312 -12.12 -7.63 39.57
N ALA A 313 -12.36 -7.29 38.30
CA ALA A 313 -11.88 -8.07 37.17
C ALA A 313 -10.37 -7.90 36.93
N CYS A 314 -9.85 -6.66 37.03
CA CYS A 314 -8.47 -6.31 36.72
C CYS A 314 -7.57 -6.10 37.94
N GLY A 315 -8.09 -6.20 39.16
CA GLY A 315 -7.36 -5.81 40.38
C GLY A 315 -6.06 -6.61 40.61
N THR A 316 -6.00 -7.86 40.15
CA THR A 316 -4.76 -8.66 40.18
C THR A 316 -3.69 -8.05 39.27
N GLU A 317 -4.05 -7.82 38.00
CA GLU A 317 -3.19 -7.26 36.97
C GLU A 317 -2.75 -5.84 37.32
N MET A 318 -3.64 -5.03 37.91
CA MET A 318 -3.33 -3.67 38.36
C MET A 318 -2.22 -3.65 39.42
N ARG A 319 -2.21 -4.62 40.34
CA ARG A 319 -1.18 -4.75 41.38
C ARG A 319 0.10 -5.37 40.84
N GLU A 320 0.00 -6.46 40.10
CA GLU A 320 1.14 -7.17 39.51
C GLU A 320 1.94 -6.30 38.52
N HIS A 321 1.28 -5.32 37.90
CA HIS A 321 1.89 -4.48 36.88
C HIS A 321 2.13 -3.03 37.30
N GLU A 322 1.88 -2.70 38.58
CA GLU A 322 2.11 -1.37 39.16
C GLU A 322 1.37 -0.24 38.40
N CYS A 323 0.14 -0.51 37.95
CA CYS A 323 -0.68 0.50 37.25
C CYS A 323 -1.31 1.53 38.19
N VAL A 324 -1.30 1.27 39.49
CA VAL A 324 -1.75 2.19 40.53
C VAL A 324 -0.50 2.82 41.15
N ALA A 325 -0.49 4.15 41.29
CA ALA A 325 0.58 4.84 42.03
C ALA A 325 0.71 4.26 43.45
N ASN A 326 1.93 4.33 44.01
CA ASN A 326 2.36 3.78 45.29
C ASN A 326 1.24 3.09 46.10
N PRO A 327 1.21 1.75 46.20
CA PRO A 327 0.16 0.99 46.92
C PRO A 327 -0.05 1.39 48.38
N LYS A 328 0.86 2.19 48.95
CA LYS A 328 0.80 2.76 50.30
C LYS A 328 0.14 4.14 50.36
N ASP A 329 -0.18 4.75 49.22
CA ASP A 329 -1.00 5.96 49.15
C ASP A 329 -2.43 5.56 49.54
N PRO A 330 -3.01 6.17 50.59
CA PRO A 330 -4.38 5.88 50.98
C PRO A 330 -5.43 6.32 49.94
N ASP A 331 -5.09 7.19 48.96
CA ASP A 331 -6.06 7.74 47.98
C ASP A 331 -5.48 7.90 46.55
N PRO A 332 -5.11 6.81 45.86
CA PRO A 332 -4.55 6.90 44.51
C PRO A 332 -5.60 7.41 43.50
N GLN A 333 -5.36 8.59 42.90
CA GLN A 333 -6.16 9.06 41.77
C GLN A 333 -5.65 8.44 40.48
N LEU A 334 -6.47 7.59 39.85
CA LEU A 334 -6.12 6.92 38.61
C LEU A 334 -7.18 7.16 37.53
N SER A 335 -6.91 8.10 36.63
CA SER A 335 -7.75 8.32 35.44
C SER A 335 -7.90 7.03 34.63
N LEU A 336 -9.11 6.79 34.12
CA LEU A 336 -9.43 5.61 33.31
C LEU A 336 -8.53 5.50 32.09
N ILE A 337 -8.25 6.61 31.41
CA ILE A 337 -7.35 6.63 30.26
C ILE A 337 -5.95 6.13 30.65
N ASN A 338 -5.41 6.59 31.77
CA ASN A 338 -4.08 6.19 32.25
C ASN A 338 -4.05 4.70 32.65
N LEU A 339 -5.10 4.20 33.30
CA LEU A 339 -5.24 2.78 33.60
C LEU A 339 -5.27 1.93 32.33
N LEU A 340 -6.11 2.31 31.35
CA LEU A 340 -6.22 1.58 30.08
C LEU A 340 -4.90 1.58 29.31
N LEU A 341 -4.19 2.70 29.27
CA LEU A 341 -2.87 2.80 28.64
C LEU A 341 -1.82 1.94 29.38
N CYS A 342 -1.86 1.89 30.71
CA CYS A 342 -0.95 1.05 31.50
C CYS A 342 -1.18 -0.44 31.24
N LEU A 343 -2.45 -0.89 31.28
CA LEU A 343 -2.78 -2.28 30.98
C LEU A 343 -2.42 -2.64 29.53
N GLU A 344 -2.63 -1.74 28.58
CA GLU A 344 -2.27 -1.94 27.17
C GLU A 344 -0.75 -2.04 26.95
N ASP A 345 0.05 -1.26 27.67
CA ASP A 345 1.51 -1.35 27.64
C ASP A 345 1.99 -2.77 28.01
N ARG A 346 1.34 -3.40 29.00
CA ARG A 346 1.65 -4.77 29.43
C ARG A 346 1.18 -5.83 28.43
N ILE A 347 0.00 -5.67 27.84
CA ILE A 347 -0.49 -6.55 26.75
C ILE A 347 0.50 -6.52 25.59
N LYS A 348 0.96 -5.33 25.19
CA LYS A 348 1.90 -5.13 24.07
C LYS A 348 3.30 -5.67 24.35
N LYS A 349 3.70 -5.77 25.62
CA LYS A 349 4.96 -6.43 26.06
C LYS A 349 4.86 -7.95 26.20
N GLY A 350 3.69 -8.54 25.90
CA GLY A 350 3.48 -9.98 25.86
C GLY A 350 2.93 -10.60 27.15
N ASN A 351 2.47 -9.79 28.11
CA ASN A 351 1.87 -10.30 29.34
C ASN A 351 0.43 -10.79 29.11
N ASN A 352 0.08 -11.92 29.72
CA ASN A 352 -1.26 -12.47 29.65
C ASN A 352 -2.17 -11.83 30.70
N ILE A 353 -3.20 -11.10 30.24
CA ILE A 353 -4.28 -10.56 31.07
C ILE A 353 -5.46 -11.53 31.05
N LYS A 354 -6.14 -11.72 32.19
CA LYS A 354 -7.32 -12.59 32.29
C LYS A 354 -8.45 -12.10 31.37
N ASP A 355 -9.22 -13.04 30.83
CA ASP A 355 -10.31 -12.71 29.92
C ASP A 355 -11.41 -11.85 30.59
N ASP A 356 -11.62 -11.99 31.89
CA ASP A 356 -12.52 -11.14 32.66
C ASP A 356 -12.06 -9.69 32.65
N CYS A 357 -10.78 -9.44 32.94
CA CYS A 357 -10.21 -8.09 32.85
C CYS A 357 -10.27 -7.54 31.42
N ARG A 358 -9.94 -8.36 30.40
CA ARG A 358 -10.02 -7.95 28.99
C ARG A 358 -11.44 -7.51 28.59
N ARG A 359 -12.47 -8.19 29.07
CA ARG A 359 -13.87 -7.82 28.81
C ARG A 359 -14.24 -6.48 29.45
N GLU A 360 -13.80 -6.22 30.68
CA GLU A 360 -14.04 -4.93 31.33
C GLU A 360 -13.25 -3.79 30.67
N VAL A 361 -12.00 -4.04 30.29
CA VAL A 361 -11.18 -3.09 29.50
C VAL A 361 -11.88 -2.73 28.20
N LEU A 362 -12.35 -3.72 27.44
CA LEU A 362 -13.06 -3.48 26.17
C LEU A 362 -14.36 -2.68 26.38
N MET A 363 -15.11 -2.97 27.44
CA MET A 363 -16.33 -2.22 27.78
C MET A 363 -16.01 -0.75 28.05
N HIS A 364 -14.97 -0.46 28.84
CA HIS A 364 -14.58 0.91 29.16
C HIS A 364 -14.02 1.67 27.94
N ARG A 365 -13.31 0.97 27.04
CA ARG A 365 -12.92 1.52 25.73
C ARG A 365 -14.12 1.91 24.89
N ARG A 366 -15.12 1.01 24.80
CA ARG A 366 -16.39 1.27 24.10
C ARG A 366 -17.13 2.45 24.69
N MET A 367 -17.16 2.58 26.01
CA MET A 367 -17.75 3.74 26.70
C MET A 367 -17.09 5.06 26.27
N LEU A 368 -15.76 5.13 26.30
CA LEU A 368 -15.00 6.34 25.93
C LEU A 368 -15.17 6.71 24.45
N MET A 369 -15.27 5.72 23.55
CA MET A 369 -15.49 5.96 22.12
C MET A 369 -16.95 6.30 21.77
N SER A 370 -17.89 5.98 22.65
CA SER A 370 -19.33 6.23 22.42
C SER A 370 -19.77 7.62 22.86
N ASP A 371 -19.20 8.16 23.93
CA ASP A 371 -19.61 9.43 24.52
C ASP A 371 -18.43 10.37 24.74
N TYR A 372 -18.31 11.38 23.87
CA TYR A 372 -17.25 12.39 23.98
C TYR A 372 -17.34 13.19 25.28
N ALA A 373 -18.54 13.36 25.85
CA ALA A 373 -18.75 14.18 27.03
C ALA A 373 -18.24 13.51 28.31
N VAL A 374 -17.96 12.20 28.25
CA VAL A 374 -17.34 11.45 29.36
C VAL A 374 -15.87 11.82 29.52
N SER A 375 -15.21 12.33 28.48
CA SER A 375 -13.79 12.72 28.48
C SER A 375 -13.64 14.24 28.69
N PRO A 376 -13.30 14.73 29.90
CA PRO A 376 -13.22 16.15 30.20
C PRO A 376 -12.21 16.90 29.31
N GLU A 377 -11.10 16.26 28.98
CA GLU A 377 -10.03 16.83 28.16
C GLU A 377 -10.52 17.11 26.73
N ILE A 378 -11.32 16.22 26.16
CA ILE A 378 -11.92 16.40 24.82
C ILE A 378 -12.89 17.57 24.83
N VAL A 379 -13.78 17.65 25.83
CA VAL A 379 -14.76 18.75 25.94
C VAL A 379 -14.05 20.10 26.13
N ALA A 380 -13.00 20.14 26.94
CA ALA A 380 -12.27 21.37 27.23
C ALA A 380 -11.40 21.83 26.05
N GLN A 381 -10.63 20.92 25.45
CA GLN A 381 -9.61 21.26 24.45
C GLN A 381 -10.13 21.31 23.02
N CYS A 382 -11.22 20.62 22.70
CA CYS A 382 -11.79 20.55 21.34
C CYS A 382 -13.04 21.41 21.14
N LYS A 383 -13.37 22.31 22.08
CA LYS A 383 -14.60 23.11 22.03
C LYS A 383 -14.72 23.91 20.73
N ASN A 384 -13.62 24.49 20.24
CA ASN A 384 -13.62 25.30 19.03
C ASN A 384 -13.88 24.44 17.79
N GLU A 385 -13.19 23.29 17.69
CA GLU A 385 -13.32 22.34 16.58
C GLU A 385 -14.73 21.75 16.53
N MET A 386 -15.33 21.44 17.68
CA MET A 386 -16.71 20.96 17.75
C MET A 386 -17.70 21.97 17.18
N VAL A 387 -17.52 23.26 17.46
CA VAL A 387 -18.40 24.33 16.97
C VAL A 387 -18.16 24.59 15.48
N GLN A 388 -16.91 24.62 15.03
CA GLN A 388 -16.56 24.99 13.66
C GLN A 388 -16.77 23.87 12.65
N HIS A 389 -16.34 22.65 12.98
CA HIS A 389 -16.33 21.52 12.05
C HIS A 389 -17.49 20.53 12.29
N CYS A 390 -18.06 20.52 13.49
CA CYS A 390 -19.13 19.59 13.90
C CYS A 390 -20.41 20.30 14.34
N ALA A 391 -20.68 21.50 13.81
CA ALA A 391 -21.74 22.40 14.28
C ALA A 391 -23.13 21.74 14.33
N SER A 392 -23.46 20.91 13.33
CA SER A 392 -24.75 20.19 13.26
C SER A 392 -24.94 19.23 14.43
N LEU A 393 -23.87 18.57 14.88
CA LEU A 393 -23.87 17.67 16.03
C LEU A 393 -23.79 18.46 17.35
N TYR A 394 -23.04 19.56 17.37
CA TYR A 394 -22.88 20.39 18.57
C TYR A 394 -24.17 21.11 18.97
N GLN A 395 -24.93 21.63 18.00
CA GLN A 395 -26.20 22.33 18.22
C GLN A 395 -27.33 21.41 18.70
N GLN A 396 -27.29 20.14 18.32
CA GLN A 396 -28.25 19.14 18.80
C GLN A 396 -28.05 18.83 20.29
N GLY A 397 -26.88 19.17 20.85
CA GLY A 397 -26.52 18.92 22.25
C GLY A 397 -26.55 17.42 22.59
N ALA A 398 -26.21 17.08 23.84
CA ALA A 398 -26.37 15.70 24.35
C ALA A 398 -27.85 15.23 24.44
N SER A 399 -28.80 16.03 23.97
CA SER A 399 -30.25 15.83 24.10
C SER A 399 -31.01 15.84 22.75
N GLY A 400 -30.32 15.92 21.61
CA GLY A 400 -30.94 16.01 20.29
C GLY A 400 -31.11 14.65 19.62
N THR A 401 -32.36 14.17 19.55
CA THR A 401 -32.80 13.03 18.74
C THR A 401 -32.08 11.70 18.98
N ILE A 402 -32.63 10.93 19.92
CA ILE A 402 -32.97 9.50 19.92
C ILE A 402 -32.39 8.54 18.82
N ASP A 403 -32.06 8.96 17.59
CA ASP A 403 -31.66 8.08 16.46
C ASP A 403 -30.13 8.04 16.18
N GLN A 404 -29.28 8.48 17.10
CA GLN A 404 -27.85 8.69 16.82
C GLN A 404 -26.93 7.78 17.64
N ARG A 405 -26.38 6.76 16.97
CA ARG A 405 -25.27 5.88 17.40
C ARG A 405 -24.20 6.66 18.18
N GLY A 406 -23.90 6.25 19.42
CA GLY A 406 -22.84 6.83 20.26
C GLY A 406 -21.48 6.76 19.58
N GLY A 407 -20.82 7.91 19.41
CA GLY A 407 -19.49 8.05 18.79
C GLY A 407 -19.41 9.04 17.63
N ARG A 408 -20.55 9.58 17.14
CA ARG A 408 -20.58 10.51 15.99
C ARG A 408 -19.74 11.77 16.18
N MET A 409 -19.78 12.39 17.36
CA MET A 409 -18.97 13.58 17.64
C MET A 409 -17.47 13.25 17.61
N ILE A 410 -17.06 12.11 18.18
CA ILE A 410 -15.67 11.66 18.17
C ILE A 410 -15.23 11.42 16.72
N HIS A 411 -16.01 10.67 15.94
CA HIS A 411 -15.72 10.45 14.53
C HIS A 411 -15.72 11.72 13.68
N CYS A 412 -16.58 12.69 13.99
CA CYS A 412 -16.52 14.01 13.35
C CYS A 412 -15.19 14.72 13.65
N LEU A 413 -14.72 14.69 14.90
CA LEU A 413 -13.41 15.22 15.28
C LEU A 413 -12.26 14.45 14.61
N LEU A 414 -12.34 13.11 14.51
CA LEU A 414 -11.36 12.29 13.80
C LEU A 414 -11.31 12.66 12.31
N GLY A 415 -12.47 12.85 11.67
CA GLY A 415 -12.59 13.28 10.29
C GLY A 415 -12.07 14.70 10.05
N ALA A 416 -12.37 15.63 10.94
CA ALA A 416 -11.85 17.00 10.90
C ALA A 416 -10.32 17.02 11.06
N ALA A 417 -9.78 16.28 12.03
CA ALA A 417 -8.33 16.15 12.25
C ALA A 417 -7.56 15.56 11.05
N ARG A 418 -8.24 14.80 10.18
CA ARG A 418 -7.68 14.24 8.94
C ARG A 418 -7.72 15.23 7.77
N LYS A 419 -8.80 16.01 7.63
CA LYS A 419 -9.06 16.84 6.44
C LYS A 419 -8.59 18.29 6.58
N GLU A 420 -8.65 18.84 7.80
CA GLU A 420 -8.49 20.26 8.05
C GLU A 420 -7.06 20.61 8.44
N LYS A 421 -6.43 21.53 7.70
CA LYS A 421 -5.08 22.02 8.02
C LYS A 421 -5.05 22.90 9.29
N THR A 422 -6.19 23.40 9.75
CA THR A 422 -6.34 24.38 10.85
C THR A 422 -6.73 23.78 12.20
N PHE A 423 -6.61 22.46 12.38
CA PHE A 423 -6.97 21.77 13.62
C PHE A 423 -6.00 22.11 14.77
N SER A 424 -6.48 22.44 15.97
CA SER A 424 -5.57 22.87 17.04
C SER A 424 -4.67 21.73 17.56
N PRO A 425 -3.40 22.02 17.89
CA PRO A 425 -2.50 21.01 18.45
C PRO A 425 -2.97 20.43 19.79
N ALA A 426 -3.64 21.24 20.62
CA ALA A 426 -4.19 20.81 21.91
C ALA A 426 -5.30 19.78 21.71
N CYS A 427 -6.31 20.08 20.89
CA CYS A 427 -7.35 19.12 20.56
C CYS A 427 -6.78 17.85 19.90
N LEU A 428 -5.81 18.00 18.99
CA LEU A 428 -5.18 16.85 18.32
C LEU A 428 -4.48 15.92 19.31
N SER A 429 -3.81 16.48 20.31
CA SER A 429 -3.17 15.71 21.38
C SER A 429 -4.19 14.94 22.23
N SER A 430 -5.30 15.58 22.60
CA SER A 430 -6.39 14.94 23.34
C SER A 430 -7.05 13.82 22.54
N VAL A 431 -7.36 14.06 21.26
CA VAL A 431 -7.92 13.04 20.35
C VAL A 431 -6.94 11.87 20.17
N LYS A 432 -5.64 12.13 19.97
CA LYS A 432 -4.62 11.09 19.90
C LYS A 432 -4.57 10.24 21.18
N THR A 433 -4.65 10.89 22.34
CA THR A 433 -4.63 10.21 23.64
C THR A 433 -5.86 9.32 23.82
N LEU A 434 -7.05 9.81 23.44
CA LEU A 434 -8.28 9.02 23.43
C LEU A 434 -8.15 7.80 22.51
N VAL A 435 -7.71 7.98 21.26
CA VAL A 435 -7.56 6.88 20.29
C VAL A 435 -6.55 5.85 20.78
N ARG A 436 -5.46 6.25 21.45
CA ARG A 436 -4.50 5.31 22.09
C ARG A 436 -5.12 4.49 23.21
N ALA A 437 -5.97 5.10 24.03
CA ALA A 437 -6.59 4.42 25.17
C ALA A 437 -7.69 3.45 24.73
N VAL A 438 -8.50 3.88 23.74
CA VAL A 438 -9.56 3.07 23.13
C VAL A 438 -8.98 1.95 22.26
N ASP A 439 -7.90 2.22 21.53
CA ASP A 439 -7.25 1.35 20.55
C ASP A 439 -8.26 0.65 19.59
N PRO A 440 -9.10 1.42 18.87
CA PRO A 440 -10.12 0.86 17.98
C PRO A 440 -9.51 0.10 16.79
N GLY A 441 -8.24 0.36 16.49
CA GLY A 441 -7.46 -0.37 15.51
C GLY A 441 -7.10 -1.80 15.92
N ASN A 442 -6.99 -2.08 17.22
CA ASN A 442 -6.75 -3.42 17.75
C ASN A 442 -8.03 -4.25 17.79
N ASP A 443 -9.11 -3.69 18.31
CA ASP A 443 -10.41 -4.36 18.37
C ASP A 443 -11.53 -3.43 17.91
N ILE A 444 -12.10 -3.73 16.75
CA ILE A 444 -13.19 -2.95 16.16
C ILE A 444 -14.39 -2.80 17.10
N ARG A 445 -14.60 -3.71 18.05
CA ARG A 445 -15.72 -3.66 19.01
C ARG A 445 -15.58 -2.53 20.03
N ALA A 446 -14.36 -1.99 20.20
CA ALA A 446 -14.11 -0.80 21.00
C ALA A 446 -14.72 0.46 20.35
N ASP A 447 -15.02 0.41 19.06
CA ASP A 447 -15.65 1.48 18.30
C ASP A 447 -17.02 1.02 17.76
N PRO A 448 -18.12 1.31 18.47
CA PRO A 448 -19.44 0.85 18.07
C PRO A 448 -19.94 1.50 16.77
N LEU A 449 -19.49 2.71 16.45
CA LEU A 449 -19.92 3.38 15.23
C LEU A 449 -19.23 2.76 14.02
N LEU A 450 -17.92 2.51 14.11
CA LEU A 450 -17.17 1.77 13.08
C LEU A 450 -17.67 0.34 12.93
N GLU A 451 -17.88 -0.39 14.04
CA GLU A 451 -18.40 -1.77 14.02
C GLU A 451 -19.75 -1.84 13.28
N THR A 452 -20.66 -0.91 13.58
CA THR A 452 -22.00 -0.88 12.99
C THR A 452 -21.94 -0.48 11.51
N ALA A 453 -21.17 0.56 11.17
CA ALA A 453 -21.00 1.01 9.79
C ALA A 453 -20.39 -0.07 8.89
N CYS A 454 -19.47 -0.87 9.42
CA CYS A 454 -18.78 -1.91 8.68
C CYS A 454 -19.40 -3.31 8.78
N ARG A 455 -20.50 -3.51 9.53
CA ARG A 455 -21.05 -4.85 9.82
C ARG A 455 -21.32 -5.67 8.56
N SER A 456 -21.99 -5.08 7.56
CA SER A 456 -22.29 -5.74 6.28
C SER A 456 -21.03 -6.14 5.50
N VAL A 457 -19.98 -5.31 5.56
CA VAL A 457 -18.69 -5.57 4.91
C VAL A 457 -17.92 -6.66 5.66
N ILE A 458 -17.95 -6.65 6.99
CA ILE A 458 -17.32 -7.67 7.83
C ILE A 458 -17.96 -9.04 7.55
N ASP A 459 -19.29 -9.11 7.54
CA ASP A 459 -20.03 -10.35 7.35
C ASP A 459 -19.87 -10.95 5.94
N THR A 460 -19.49 -10.12 4.95
CA THR A 460 -19.33 -10.57 3.55
C THR A 460 -17.87 -10.82 3.15
N LEU A 461 -16.93 -9.95 3.56
CA LEU A 461 -15.52 -10.00 3.16
C LEU A 461 -14.59 -10.57 4.25
N CYS A 462 -14.94 -10.38 5.53
CA CYS A 462 -14.07 -10.70 6.67
C CYS A 462 -14.70 -11.73 7.64
N ALA A 463 -15.73 -12.49 7.22
CA ALA A 463 -16.54 -13.33 8.10
C ALA A 463 -15.78 -14.39 8.90
N ARG A 464 -14.65 -14.89 8.37
CA ARG A 464 -13.82 -15.93 9.00
C ARG A 464 -12.78 -15.38 9.98
N ILE A 465 -12.71 -14.07 10.13
CA ILE A 465 -11.68 -13.39 10.90
C ILE A 465 -12.20 -13.08 12.30
N LYS A 466 -11.46 -13.54 13.31
CA LYS A 466 -11.80 -13.28 14.72
C LYS A 466 -11.50 -11.82 15.07
N PRO A 467 -12.38 -11.12 15.82
CA PRO A 467 -12.11 -9.78 16.32
C PRO A 467 -10.97 -9.76 17.34
N GLY A 468 -10.33 -8.60 17.47
CA GLY A 468 -9.09 -8.41 18.24
C GLY A 468 -7.83 -8.58 17.39
N ASP A 469 -6.68 -8.19 17.96
CA ASP A 469 -5.36 -8.33 17.33
C ASP A 469 -5.25 -7.61 15.96
N SER A 470 -6.00 -6.53 15.78
CA SER A 470 -6.14 -5.77 14.53
C SER A 470 -6.65 -6.57 13.32
N ASN A 471 -7.07 -7.82 13.48
CA ASN A 471 -7.34 -8.70 12.35
C ASN A 471 -8.46 -8.19 11.44
N VAL A 472 -9.59 -7.79 12.05
CA VAL A 472 -10.77 -7.32 11.30
C VAL A 472 -10.47 -5.97 10.64
N VAL A 473 -9.83 -5.05 11.35
CA VAL A 473 -9.49 -3.72 10.82
C VAL A 473 -8.52 -3.83 9.64
N LEU A 474 -7.46 -4.66 9.75
CA LEU A 474 -6.53 -4.90 8.64
C LEU A 474 -7.22 -5.55 7.43
N CYS A 475 -8.12 -6.51 7.65
CA CYS A 475 -8.92 -7.08 6.56
C CYS A 475 -9.79 -6.04 5.84
N LEU A 476 -10.42 -5.13 6.60
CA LEU A 476 -11.19 -4.04 6.03
C LEU A 476 -10.30 -3.08 5.24
N MET A 477 -9.10 -2.76 5.75
CA MET A 477 -8.11 -1.94 5.04
C MET A 477 -7.67 -2.57 3.71
N ASP A 478 -7.34 -3.86 3.69
CA ASP A 478 -6.98 -4.60 2.47
C ASP A 478 -8.11 -4.64 1.42
N ASN A 479 -9.35 -4.46 1.88
CA ASN A 479 -10.56 -4.45 1.06
C ASN A 479 -11.14 -3.05 0.84
N LEU A 480 -10.43 -1.96 1.16
CA LEU A 480 -10.88 -0.58 0.94
C LEU A 480 -11.37 -0.30 -0.48
N LYS A 481 -10.79 -0.97 -1.48
CA LYS A 481 -11.12 -0.80 -2.91
C LYS A 481 -12.08 -1.86 -3.46
N ASN A 482 -12.60 -2.74 -2.61
CA ASN A 482 -13.54 -3.78 -3.04
C ASN A 482 -14.90 -3.13 -3.34
N SER A 483 -15.59 -3.57 -4.39
CA SER A 483 -16.92 -3.05 -4.75
C SER A 483 -17.99 -3.28 -3.68
N ARG A 484 -17.74 -4.21 -2.75
CA ARG A 484 -18.61 -4.47 -1.59
C ARG A 484 -18.36 -3.51 -0.41
N MET A 485 -17.34 -2.65 -0.47
CA MET A 485 -17.07 -1.64 0.55
C MET A 485 -18.12 -0.51 0.43
N THR A 486 -18.85 -0.25 1.51
CA THR A 486 -19.81 0.86 1.57
C THR A 486 -19.10 2.17 1.90
N GLU A 487 -19.60 3.30 1.37
CA GLU A 487 -19.06 4.63 1.67
C GLU A 487 -19.03 4.95 3.18
N GLU A 488 -20.07 4.58 3.93
CA GLU A 488 -20.13 4.80 5.38
C GLU A 488 -19.01 4.04 6.12
N CYS A 489 -18.81 2.75 5.82
CA CYS A 489 -17.71 1.96 6.39
C CYS A 489 -16.34 2.53 5.98
N GLU A 490 -16.16 2.88 4.70
CA GLU A 490 -14.90 3.43 4.18
C GLU A 490 -14.51 4.70 4.93
N ASP A 491 -15.45 5.65 5.10
CA ASP A 491 -15.19 6.91 5.78
C ASP A 491 -14.81 6.70 7.25
N ARG A 492 -15.59 5.92 8.01
CA ARG A 492 -15.32 5.64 9.43
C ARG A 492 -14.03 4.87 9.62
N LEU A 493 -13.74 3.92 8.73
CA LEU A 493 -12.49 3.16 8.76
C LEU A 493 -11.30 4.08 8.50
N MET A 494 -11.39 4.97 7.51
CA MET A 494 -10.30 5.89 7.18
C MET A 494 -10.05 6.94 8.26
N GLU A 495 -11.07 7.34 9.04
CA GLU A 495 -10.91 8.17 10.23
C GLU A 495 -10.03 7.51 11.29
N VAL A 496 -10.24 6.22 11.58
CA VAL A 496 -9.40 5.46 12.52
C VAL A 496 -8.03 5.13 11.91
N ALA A 497 -8.01 4.71 10.65
CA ALA A 497 -6.80 4.31 9.93
C ALA A 497 -5.78 5.45 9.80
N TYR A 498 -6.25 6.70 9.72
CA TYR A 498 -5.41 7.89 9.73
C TYR A 498 -4.50 7.96 10.96
N PHE A 499 -5.04 7.70 12.15
CA PHE A 499 -4.25 7.70 13.38
C PHE A 499 -3.34 6.47 13.46
N MET A 500 -3.84 5.30 13.05
CA MET A 500 -3.06 4.05 13.03
C MET A 500 -1.82 4.13 12.12
N SER A 501 -1.93 4.81 10.96
CA SER A 501 -0.80 4.94 10.03
C SER A 501 0.29 5.91 10.48
N ARG A 502 0.00 6.74 11.49
CA ARG A 502 0.89 7.80 12.00
C ARG A 502 1.51 7.44 13.35
N ASP A 503 0.82 6.68 14.20
CA ASP A 503 1.28 6.29 15.53
C ASP A 503 1.57 4.79 15.60
N TRP A 504 2.84 4.44 15.75
CA TRP A 504 3.28 3.04 15.80
C TRP A 504 2.69 2.29 17.00
N ARG A 505 2.32 3.01 18.07
CA ARG A 505 1.68 2.43 19.25
C ARG A 505 0.31 1.83 18.95
N LEU A 506 -0.33 2.24 17.87
CA LEU A 506 -1.62 1.71 17.40
C LEU A 506 -1.46 0.49 16.46
N THR A 507 -0.25 -0.09 16.41
CA THR A 507 0.05 -1.32 15.65
C THR A 507 0.55 -2.43 16.60
N PRO A 508 -0.31 -3.00 17.46
CA PRO A 508 0.09 -3.91 18.54
C PRO A 508 0.84 -5.16 18.08
N LYS A 509 0.51 -5.70 16.91
CA LYS A 509 1.20 -6.87 16.34
C LYS A 509 2.60 -6.55 15.85
N LEU A 510 2.77 -5.41 15.17
CA LEU A 510 4.09 -4.93 14.78
C LEU A 510 4.97 -4.79 16.00
N MET A 511 4.44 -4.17 17.06
CA MET A 511 5.20 -3.97 18.28
C MET A 511 5.59 -5.28 18.95
N ARG A 512 4.67 -6.22 19.16
CA ARG A 512 5.02 -7.53 19.74
C ARG A 512 6.06 -8.29 18.92
N SER A 513 5.90 -8.28 17.60
CA SER A 513 6.75 -9.06 16.69
C SER A 513 8.13 -8.42 16.48
N CYS A 514 8.20 -7.09 16.43
CA CYS A 514 9.40 -6.33 16.07
C CYS A 514 10.07 -5.62 17.25
N GLN A 515 9.57 -5.71 18.49
CA GLN A 515 10.12 -4.96 19.61
C GLN A 515 11.63 -5.16 19.79
N LYS A 516 12.10 -6.41 19.71
CA LYS A 516 13.53 -6.74 19.85
C LYS A 516 14.38 -6.07 18.76
N ASP A 517 13.91 -6.17 17.52
CA ASP A 517 14.56 -5.57 16.36
C ASP A 517 14.53 -4.04 16.42
N LEU A 518 13.43 -3.45 16.87
CA LEU A 518 13.30 -2.00 17.03
C LEU A 518 14.25 -1.45 18.10
N ILE A 519 14.43 -2.16 19.21
CA ILE A 519 15.38 -1.76 20.27
C ILE A 519 16.82 -1.91 19.77
N LYS A 520 17.12 -3.03 19.09
CA LYS A 520 18.48 -3.38 18.66
C LYS A 520 18.95 -2.57 17.44
N LEU A 521 18.08 -2.35 16.47
CA LEU A 521 18.43 -1.83 15.14
C LEU A 521 17.89 -0.41 14.90
N CYS A 522 16.82 -0.01 15.60
CA CYS A 522 16.11 1.25 15.36
C CYS A 522 16.05 2.17 16.58
N GLU A 523 16.93 1.94 17.57
CA GLU A 523 17.12 2.80 18.75
C GLU A 523 15.83 3.07 19.54
N LEU A 524 14.85 2.15 19.50
CA LEU A 524 13.68 2.26 20.37
C LEU A 524 14.13 2.12 21.85
N PRO A 525 13.82 3.08 22.73
CA PRO A 525 14.25 2.98 24.11
C PRO A 525 13.65 1.75 24.80
N PRO A 526 14.45 0.96 25.54
CA PRO A 526 13.99 -0.31 26.12
C PRO A 526 12.87 -0.12 27.16
N ASN A 527 12.78 1.07 27.76
CA ASN A 527 11.77 1.46 28.73
C ASN A 527 10.59 2.26 28.12
N TRP A 528 10.32 2.09 26.81
CA TRP A 528 9.20 2.77 26.16
C TRP A 528 7.85 2.45 26.85
N SER A 529 6.93 3.42 26.83
CA SER A 529 5.59 3.34 27.41
C SER A 529 4.54 3.95 26.48
N MET A 530 3.30 3.47 26.55
CA MET A 530 2.13 4.11 25.90
C MET A 530 1.93 5.58 26.32
N THR A 531 2.33 5.92 27.55
CA THR A 531 2.17 7.26 28.16
C THR A 531 3.36 8.19 27.92
N SER A 532 4.44 7.74 27.29
CA SER A 532 5.58 8.62 27.04
C SER A 532 5.22 9.71 26.04
N ASN A 533 5.57 10.95 26.37
CA ASN A 533 5.57 12.09 25.45
C ASN A 533 6.76 12.00 24.48
N MET A 534 7.03 10.81 23.92
CA MET A 534 7.91 10.66 22.78
C MET A 534 7.20 11.26 21.58
N SER A 535 7.37 12.57 21.41
CA SER A 535 6.71 13.39 20.39
C SER A 535 7.34 13.23 19.01
N ASP A 536 8.53 12.64 18.90
CA ASP A 536 9.39 12.95 17.74
C ASP A 536 9.54 11.83 16.72
N VAL A 537 9.17 10.57 17.03
CA VAL A 537 9.36 9.44 16.11
C VAL A 537 8.03 8.93 15.55
N SER A 538 7.80 9.19 14.27
CA SER A 538 6.60 8.73 13.55
C SER A 538 6.69 7.24 13.20
N LEU A 539 5.54 6.58 13.00
CA LEU A 539 5.54 5.19 12.50
C LEU A 539 6.34 5.04 11.20
N GLY A 540 6.30 6.05 10.32
CA GLY A 540 7.07 6.09 9.08
C GLY A 540 8.59 5.95 9.27
N GLN A 541 9.14 6.54 10.34
CA GLN A 541 10.56 6.46 10.62
C GLN A 541 10.97 5.04 11.07
N TYR A 542 10.17 4.40 11.94
CA TYR A 542 10.41 3.02 12.33
C TYR A 542 10.26 2.04 11.16
N LEU A 543 9.23 2.21 10.32
CA LEU A 543 9.08 1.37 9.13
C LEU A 543 10.24 1.56 8.14
N SER A 544 10.71 2.81 7.97
CA SER A 544 11.89 3.09 7.15
C SER A 544 13.15 2.43 7.72
N CYS A 545 13.32 2.42 9.04
CA CYS A 545 14.41 1.72 9.70
C CYS A 545 14.32 0.19 9.52
N LEU A 546 13.16 -0.41 9.80
CA LEU A 546 12.93 -1.84 9.60
C LEU A 546 13.18 -2.26 8.15
N TYR A 547 12.80 -1.42 7.18
CA TYR A 547 13.11 -1.67 5.77
C TYR A 547 14.62 -1.71 5.50
N ARG A 548 15.38 -0.76 6.05
CA ARG A 548 16.85 -0.72 5.88
C ARG A 548 17.53 -1.98 6.44
N HIS A 549 17.03 -2.49 7.56
CA HIS A 549 17.55 -3.69 8.21
C HIS A 549 16.79 -4.97 7.87
N LYS A 550 15.98 -4.97 6.80
CA LYS A 550 15.05 -6.05 6.47
C LYS A 550 15.69 -7.45 6.47
N LYS A 551 16.95 -7.57 6.02
CA LYS A 551 17.68 -8.85 5.96
C LYS A 551 18.05 -9.38 7.35
N GLU A 552 18.24 -8.48 8.31
CA GLU A 552 18.63 -8.75 9.69
C GLU A 552 17.43 -8.94 10.64
N LEU A 553 16.20 -8.67 10.16
CA LEU A 553 14.97 -8.85 10.95
C LEU A 553 14.65 -10.32 11.20
N ASP A 554 14.13 -10.59 12.39
CA ASP A 554 13.53 -11.87 12.73
C ASP A 554 12.37 -12.21 11.77
N ASN A 555 12.15 -13.50 11.49
CA ASN A 555 11.12 -13.94 10.54
C ASN A 555 9.71 -13.46 10.92
N GLU A 556 9.39 -13.46 12.22
CA GLU A 556 8.10 -12.97 12.72
C GLU A 556 7.93 -11.47 12.49
N CYS A 557 8.96 -10.67 12.84
CA CYS A 557 8.97 -9.23 12.58
C CYS A 557 8.87 -8.93 11.09
N ARG A 558 9.68 -9.61 10.26
CA ARG A 558 9.71 -9.41 8.80
C ARG A 558 8.36 -9.65 8.16
N ASN A 559 7.68 -10.74 8.52
CA ASN A 559 6.37 -11.08 7.98
C ASN A 559 5.32 -10.03 8.37
N GLU A 560 5.31 -9.58 9.62
CA GLU A 560 4.35 -8.57 10.06
C GLU A 560 4.65 -7.18 9.47
N PHE A 561 5.93 -6.81 9.38
CA PHE A 561 6.39 -5.62 8.68
C PHE A 561 5.93 -5.60 7.21
N GLN A 562 6.13 -6.70 6.48
CA GLN A 562 5.70 -6.80 5.07
C GLN A 562 4.18 -6.66 4.93
N LYS A 563 3.39 -7.27 5.83
CA LYS A 563 1.92 -7.12 5.81
C LYS A 563 1.48 -5.68 6.01
N ILE A 564 2.05 -4.97 6.98
CA ILE A 564 1.71 -3.57 7.26
C ILE A 564 2.11 -2.68 6.10
N MET A 565 3.32 -2.87 5.56
CA MET A 565 3.77 -2.13 4.38
C MET A 565 2.84 -2.35 3.19
N ARG A 566 2.45 -3.60 2.90
CA ARG A 566 1.49 -3.93 1.84
C ARG A 566 0.11 -3.31 2.09
N THR A 567 -0.39 -3.37 3.32
CA THR A 567 -1.71 -2.79 3.67
C THR A 567 -1.71 -1.28 3.41
N ARG A 568 -0.63 -0.59 3.82
CA ARG A 568 -0.47 0.86 3.64
C ARG A 568 -0.41 1.28 2.18
N THR A 569 0.15 0.46 1.28
CA THR A 569 0.18 0.78 -0.16
C THR A 569 -1.18 0.64 -0.85
N THR A 570 -2.21 0.18 -0.12
CA THR A 570 -3.59 0.22 -0.61
C THR A 570 -4.06 1.65 -0.81
N SER A 571 -3.76 2.62 0.06
CA SER A 571 -4.23 4.00 -0.13
C SER A 571 -3.17 4.99 0.29
N ILE A 572 -3.01 6.06 -0.48
CA ILE A 572 -2.08 7.14 -0.10
C ILE A 572 -2.45 7.76 1.25
N GLY A 573 -3.73 7.75 1.64
CA GLY A 573 -4.15 8.21 2.98
C GLY A 573 -3.59 7.38 4.15
N LEU A 574 -3.06 6.19 3.87
CA LEU A 574 -2.36 5.34 4.83
C LEU A 574 -0.83 5.55 4.80
N MET A 575 -0.36 6.54 4.03
CA MET A 575 1.04 6.85 3.80
C MET A 575 1.31 8.34 4.03
N PRO A 576 1.35 8.82 5.28
CA PRO A 576 1.62 10.23 5.61
C PRO A 576 2.86 10.79 4.93
N GLU A 577 3.89 9.98 4.73
CA GLU A 577 5.16 10.39 4.10
C GLU A 577 4.99 10.83 2.64
N ILE A 578 3.90 10.44 2.01
CA ILE A 578 3.52 10.77 0.64
C ILE A 578 2.33 11.70 0.65
N GLU A 579 1.28 11.40 1.41
CA GLU A 579 0.08 12.23 1.51
C GLU A 579 0.45 13.68 1.85
N ASP A 580 1.17 13.91 2.94
CA ASP A 580 1.47 15.25 3.45
C ASP A 580 2.31 16.07 2.44
N LYS A 581 3.16 15.39 1.64
CA LYS A 581 4.04 16.03 0.63
C LYS A 581 3.40 16.17 -0.74
N CYS A 582 2.32 15.43 -1.03
CA CYS A 582 1.70 15.36 -2.35
C CYS A 582 0.24 15.87 -2.35
N ILE A 583 -0.26 16.48 -1.27
CA ILE A 583 -1.66 16.95 -1.15
C ILE A 583 -2.11 17.77 -2.37
N GLU A 584 -1.27 18.66 -2.89
CA GLU A 584 -1.60 19.52 -4.03
C GLU A 584 -1.64 18.73 -5.35
N ASP A 585 -0.61 17.93 -5.61
CA ASP A 585 -0.54 17.06 -6.80
C ASP A 585 -1.66 16.01 -6.82
N LEU A 586 -2.08 15.52 -5.65
CA LEU A 586 -3.17 14.56 -5.47
C LEU A 586 -4.53 15.13 -5.88
N ALA A 587 -4.74 16.45 -5.75
CA ALA A 587 -5.97 17.08 -6.24
C ALA A 587 -6.14 16.86 -7.75
N SER A 588 -5.05 16.88 -8.52
CA SER A 588 -5.05 16.60 -9.96
C SER A 588 -5.24 15.11 -10.31
N CYS A 589 -5.21 14.24 -9.30
CA CYS A 589 -5.30 12.78 -9.43
C CYS A 589 -6.60 12.21 -8.85
N LYS A 590 -7.47 13.04 -8.25
CA LYS A 590 -8.81 12.63 -7.81
C LYS A 590 -9.71 12.38 -9.03
N ASN A 591 -9.70 11.15 -9.53
CA ASN A 591 -10.71 10.69 -10.49
C ASN A 591 -11.73 9.82 -9.74
N PRO A 592 -13.03 10.17 -9.70
CA PRO A 592 -14.04 9.44 -8.93
C PRO A 592 -14.26 7.99 -9.40
N GLU A 593 -13.86 7.65 -10.63
CA GLU A 593 -14.11 6.32 -11.22
C GLU A 593 -13.20 5.20 -10.71
N ILE A 594 -12.00 5.49 -10.14
CA ILE A 594 -11.08 4.45 -9.65
C ILE A 594 -10.32 4.91 -8.40
N LYS A 595 -10.94 4.74 -7.22
CA LYS A 595 -10.26 4.92 -5.92
C LYS A 595 -9.08 3.95 -5.81
N GLY A 596 -7.91 4.42 -5.37
CA GLY A 596 -6.75 3.59 -5.16
C GLY A 596 -5.69 3.55 -6.26
N GLU A 597 -5.85 4.34 -7.32
CA GLU A 597 -4.82 4.53 -8.35
C GLU A 597 -4.08 5.87 -8.20
N GLU A 598 -4.20 6.51 -7.04
CA GLU A 598 -3.58 7.81 -6.77
C GLU A 598 -2.06 7.72 -6.94
N MET A 599 -1.46 6.65 -6.40
CA MET A 599 -0.01 6.40 -6.56
C MET A 599 0.38 6.20 -8.02
N LYS A 600 -0.41 5.43 -8.78
CA LYS A 600 -0.17 5.25 -10.21
C LYS A 600 -0.30 6.56 -10.97
N CYS A 601 -1.25 7.41 -10.60
CA CYS A 601 -1.45 8.72 -11.20
C CYS A 601 -0.24 9.62 -10.94
N LEU A 602 0.24 9.69 -9.69
CA LEU A 602 1.47 10.41 -9.33
C LEU A 602 2.67 9.86 -10.13
N GLN A 603 2.85 8.54 -10.18
CA GLN A 603 3.90 7.91 -10.97
C GLN A 603 3.76 8.18 -12.48
N LYS A 604 2.53 8.29 -13.01
CA LYS A 604 2.26 8.69 -14.40
C LYS A 604 2.72 10.12 -14.65
N LYS A 605 2.40 11.04 -13.74
CA LYS A 605 2.71 12.47 -13.78
C LYS A 605 4.09 12.84 -13.21
N TYR A 606 4.93 11.87 -12.83
CA TYR A 606 6.22 12.06 -12.14
C TYR A 606 7.12 13.22 -12.63
N LYS A 607 7.14 13.51 -13.94
CA LYS A 607 7.94 14.62 -14.50
C LYS A 607 7.42 16.02 -14.11
N ASN A 608 6.13 16.14 -13.86
CA ASN A 608 5.39 17.38 -13.64
C ASN A 608 4.95 17.53 -12.17
N LEU A 609 5.42 16.67 -11.27
CA LEU A 609 5.16 16.79 -9.84
C LEU A 609 6.04 17.88 -9.22
N GLU A 610 5.56 18.44 -8.11
CA GLU A 610 6.36 19.32 -7.26
C GLU A 610 7.59 18.57 -6.70
N ASP A 611 8.72 19.26 -6.47
CA ASP A 611 9.98 18.60 -6.06
C ASP A 611 9.86 17.84 -4.73
N SER A 612 9.05 18.35 -3.80
CA SER A 612 8.73 17.72 -2.51
C SER A 612 8.01 16.38 -2.70
N CYS A 613 6.94 16.37 -3.50
CA CYS A 613 6.17 15.18 -3.85
C CYS A 613 6.99 14.21 -4.70
N LYS A 614 7.71 14.72 -5.70
CA LYS A 614 8.58 13.94 -6.59
C LYS A 614 9.63 13.16 -5.82
N THR A 615 10.24 13.76 -4.80
CA THR A 615 11.21 13.09 -3.93
C THR A 615 10.57 11.95 -3.14
N ALA A 616 9.36 12.16 -2.60
CA ALA A 616 8.61 11.14 -1.87
C ALA A 616 8.21 9.96 -2.76
N VAL A 617 7.63 10.25 -3.93
CA VAL A 617 7.24 9.26 -4.94
C VAL A 617 8.47 8.50 -5.46
N LYS A 618 9.60 9.17 -5.64
CA LYS A 618 10.87 8.54 -6.03
C LYS A 618 11.36 7.54 -4.98
N ALA A 619 11.38 7.93 -3.69
CA ALA A 619 11.80 7.07 -2.60
C ALA A 619 10.91 5.82 -2.50
N PHE A 620 9.59 6.01 -2.56
CA PHE A 620 8.63 4.92 -2.53
C PHE A 620 8.71 3.99 -3.75
N THR A 621 8.82 4.56 -4.95
CA THR A 621 8.93 3.78 -6.18
C THR A 621 10.24 3.00 -6.21
N LYS A 622 11.35 3.56 -5.70
CA LYS A 622 12.60 2.83 -5.53
C LYS A 622 12.43 1.64 -4.59
N MET A 623 11.78 1.85 -3.44
CA MET A 623 11.52 0.81 -2.45
C MET A 623 10.71 -0.37 -3.03
N THR A 624 9.62 -0.08 -3.76
CA THR A 624 8.75 -1.11 -4.37
C THR A 624 9.38 -1.80 -5.58
N ILE A 625 10.33 -1.16 -6.28
CA ILE A 625 11.10 -1.81 -7.36
C ILE A 625 12.16 -2.75 -6.78
N THR A 626 12.83 -2.35 -5.70
CA THR A 626 13.80 -3.20 -4.99
C THR A 626 13.12 -4.39 -4.33
N ASP A 627 11.94 -4.16 -3.75
CA ASP A 627 11.12 -5.19 -3.12
C ASP A 627 9.69 -5.17 -3.69
N PRO A 628 9.44 -5.98 -4.74
CA PRO A 628 8.13 -6.12 -5.37
C PRO A 628 7.04 -6.62 -4.41
N SER A 629 7.39 -7.24 -3.27
CA SER A 629 6.42 -7.73 -2.30
C SER A 629 5.66 -6.61 -1.57
N LEU A 630 6.18 -5.38 -1.60
CA LEU A 630 5.55 -4.21 -0.99
C LEU A 630 4.53 -3.52 -1.91
N ASP A 631 4.54 -3.83 -3.20
CA ASP A 631 3.57 -3.32 -4.16
C ASP A 631 2.24 -4.09 -4.00
N PHE A 632 1.27 -3.45 -3.32
CA PHE A 632 -0.03 -4.06 -3.04
C PHE A 632 -0.75 -4.53 -4.30
N LEU A 633 -0.72 -3.73 -5.39
CA LEU A 633 -1.45 -4.09 -6.58
C LEU A 633 -0.79 -5.28 -7.29
N LEU A 634 0.53 -5.26 -7.41
CA LEU A 634 1.28 -6.36 -7.99
C LEU A 634 0.99 -7.64 -7.20
N MET A 635 1.14 -7.62 -5.88
CA MET A 635 0.92 -8.81 -5.05
C MET A 635 -0.54 -9.27 -5.06
N LYS A 636 -1.52 -8.35 -5.00
CA LYS A 636 -2.95 -8.71 -5.05
C LYS A 636 -3.36 -9.35 -6.37
N THR A 637 -2.81 -8.88 -7.49
CA THR A 637 -3.16 -9.40 -8.82
C THR A 637 -2.35 -10.63 -9.20
N CYS A 638 -1.09 -10.71 -8.77
CA CYS A 638 -0.17 -11.77 -9.14
C CYS A 638 -0.07 -12.91 -8.12
N ASP A 639 -0.67 -12.83 -6.93
CA ASP A 639 -0.62 -13.90 -5.91
C ASP A 639 -0.86 -15.32 -6.48
N PRO A 640 -1.91 -15.56 -7.29
CA PRO A 640 -2.14 -16.89 -7.87
C PRO A 640 -1.04 -17.31 -8.85
N MET A 641 -0.49 -16.33 -9.59
CA MET A 641 0.56 -16.55 -10.58
C MET A 641 1.92 -16.78 -9.92
N ILE A 642 2.17 -16.15 -8.77
CA ILE A 642 3.36 -16.36 -7.95
C ILE A 642 3.40 -17.81 -7.46
N GLN A 643 2.27 -18.32 -6.96
CA GLN A 643 2.17 -19.72 -6.55
C GLN A 643 2.33 -20.69 -7.74
N LEU A 644 1.83 -20.32 -8.93
CA LEU A 644 1.92 -21.18 -10.11
C LEU A 644 3.32 -21.23 -10.73
N PHE A 645 4.00 -20.08 -10.85
CA PHE A 645 5.25 -19.97 -11.60
C PHE A 645 6.50 -19.79 -10.73
N CYS A 646 6.34 -19.25 -9.51
CA CYS A 646 7.43 -18.71 -8.71
C CYS A 646 7.49 -19.27 -7.27
N ALA A 647 6.79 -20.39 -6.99
CA ALA A 647 6.70 -20.97 -5.64
C ALA A 647 8.06 -21.36 -5.01
N ASN A 648 9.09 -21.61 -5.82
CA ASN A 648 10.41 -22.06 -5.37
C ASN A 648 11.38 -20.91 -5.04
N ILE A 649 10.93 -19.65 -5.13
CA ILE A 649 11.78 -18.49 -4.81
C ILE A 649 11.74 -18.29 -3.30
N GLY A 650 12.79 -18.73 -2.60
CA GLY A 650 12.89 -18.62 -1.14
C GLY A 650 12.81 -17.18 -0.62
N THR A 651 12.43 -17.04 0.66
CA THR A 651 12.40 -15.77 1.38
C THR A 651 13.80 -15.14 1.41
N GLY A 652 13.97 -13.94 0.81
CA GLY A 652 15.27 -13.24 0.73
C GLY A 652 15.76 -12.95 -0.69
N HIS A 653 15.07 -13.44 -1.72
CA HIS A 653 15.39 -13.28 -3.14
C HIS A 653 14.32 -12.46 -3.90
N GLU A 654 13.92 -11.30 -3.38
CA GLU A 654 12.81 -10.49 -3.92
C GLU A 654 13.06 -9.94 -5.33
N ASN A 655 14.32 -9.65 -5.66
CA ASN A 655 14.71 -9.30 -7.03
C ASN A 655 14.41 -10.44 -8.03
N ASP A 656 14.39 -11.70 -7.57
CA ASP A 656 14.15 -12.87 -8.41
C ASP A 656 12.65 -13.13 -8.61
N LEU A 657 11.80 -12.67 -7.69
CA LEU A 657 10.34 -12.75 -7.82
C LEU A 657 9.84 -11.97 -9.04
N LEU A 658 10.22 -10.69 -9.15
CA LEU A 658 9.82 -9.88 -10.31
C LEU A 658 10.46 -10.41 -11.60
N ARG A 659 11.70 -10.88 -11.57
CA ARG A 659 12.33 -11.53 -12.73
C ARG A 659 11.55 -12.78 -13.17
N CYS A 660 11.11 -13.62 -12.24
CA CYS A 660 10.29 -14.80 -12.52
C CYS A 660 8.94 -14.43 -13.13
N LEU A 661 8.26 -13.43 -12.56
CA LEU A 661 6.99 -12.93 -13.09
C LEU A 661 7.16 -12.35 -14.50
N ILE A 662 8.22 -11.57 -14.74
CA ILE A 662 8.52 -11.01 -16.07
C ILE A 662 8.81 -12.12 -17.08
N ASN A 663 9.59 -13.13 -16.71
CA ASN A 663 9.91 -14.25 -17.62
C ASN A 663 8.67 -15.07 -18.00
N ASN A 664 7.66 -15.14 -17.12
CA ASN A 664 6.42 -15.88 -17.37
C ASN A 664 5.24 -14.99 -17.81
N LYS A 665 5.40 -13.67 -17.92
CA LYS A 665 4.29 -12.72 -18.17
C LYS A 665 3.50 -12.96 -19.46
N ASN A 666 4.13 -13.61 -20.43
CA ASN A 666 3.54 -13.92 -21.74
C ASN A 666 3.09 -15.39 -21.86
N ASN A 667 3.14 -16.18 -20.79
CA ASN A 667 2.60 -17.52 -20.74
C ASN A 667 1.06 -17.49 -20.90
N GLN A 668 0.48 -18.46 -21.59
CA GLN A 668 -0.98 -18.55 -21.78
C GLN A 668 -1.75 -18.66 -20.46
N LYS A 669 -1.15 -19.26 -19.42
CA LYS A 669 -1.76 -19.38 -18.09
C LYS A 669 -1.62 -18.11 -17.23
N MET A 670 -0.95 -17.06 -17.73
CA MET A 670 -0.79 -15.80 -17.00
C MET A 670 -2.09 -15.02 -16.96
N ASP A 671 -2.52 -14.61 -15.76
CA ASP A 671 -3.69 -13.75 -15.59
C ASP A 671 -3.48 -12.36 -16.22
N PHE A 672 -4.51 -11.85 -16.90
CA PHE A 672 -4.45 -10.57 -17.61
C PHE A 672 -4.20 -9.36 -16.68
N ARG A 673 -4.76 -9.38 -15.46
CA ARG A 673 -4.57 -8.29 -14.48
C ARG A 673 -3.18 -8.33 -13.89
N CYS A 674 -2.65 -9.53 -13.62
CA CYS A 674 -1.25 -9.69 -13.21
C CYS A 674 -0.29 -9.20 -14.32
N LYS A 675 -0.50 -9.64 -15.57
CA LYS A 675 0.28 -9.18 -16.72
C LYS A 675 0.29 -7.65 -16.84
N THR A 676 -0.88 -7.03 -16.75
CA THR A 676 -1.01 -5.56 -16.82
C THR A 676 -0.25 -4.87 -15.68
N SER A 677 -0.30 -5.43 -14.48
CA SER A 677 0.41 -4.90 -13.30
C SER A 677 1.93 -5.01 -13.46
N ILE A 678 2.43 -6.12 -14.01
CA ILE A 678 3.85 -6.30 -14.35
C ILE A 678 4.29 -5.27 -15.40
N GLU A 679 3.53 -5.10 -16.48
CA GLU A 679 3.86 -4.13 -17.54
C GLU A 679 3.86 -2.70 -17.01
N HIS A 680 2.91 -2.36 -16.14
CA HIS A 680 2.86 -1.07 -15.46
C HIS A 680 4.13 -0.81 -14.64
N HIS A 681 4.56 -1.80 -13.86
CA HIS A 681 5.79 -1.75 -13.07
C HIS A 681 7.02 -1.57 -13.98
N GLN A 682 7.10 -2.32 -15.08
CA GLN A 682 8.18 -2.19 -16.08
C GLN A 682 8.23 -0.78 -16.68
N ILE A 683 7.09 -0.18 -17.03
CA ILE A 683 7.03 1.19 -17.59
C ILE A 683 7.46 2.26 -16.59
N ILE A 684 7.00 2.19 -15.34
CA ILE A 684 7.36 3.18 -14.31
C ILE A 684 8.88 3.17 -14.06
N SER A 685 9.49 1.99 -14.02
CA SER A 685 10.92 1.84 -13.79
C SER A 685 11.80 2.60 -14.81
N LEU A 686 11.27 2.91 -15.99
CA LEU A 686 12.02 3.58 -17.06
C LEU A 686 12.27 5.08 -16.81
N LYS A 687 11.49 5.70 -15.91
CA LYS A 687 11.38 7.17 -15.80
C LYS A 687 12.54 7.85 -15.08
N ASP A 688 13.27 7.16 -14.21
CA ASP A 688 14.37 7.71 -13.40
C ASP A 688 15.54 6.72 -13.34
N LYS A 689 16.79 7.20 -13.34
CA LYS A 689 17.99 6.37 -13.21
C LYS A 689 18.06 5.66 -11.85
N ALA A 690 17.47 6.22 -10.80
CA ALA A 690 17.43 5.61 -9.47
C ALA A 690 16.62 4.31 -9.39
N PHE A 691 15.80 4.02 -10.41
CA PHE A 691 14.99 2.81 -10.53
C PHE A 691 15.70 1.64 -11.22
N LEU A 692 17.00 1.78 -11.52
CA LEU A 692 17.84 0.64 -11.87
C LEU A 692 17.87 -0.35 -10.71
N SER A 693 17.76 -1.64 -11.02
CA SER A 693 17.82 -2.68 -9.99
C SER A 693 19.14 -2.61 -9.23
N GLU A 694 19.13 -2.99 -7.95
CA GLU A 694 20.33 -2.98 -7.11
C GLU A 694 21.45 -3.86 -7.71
N GLN A 695 21.07 -5.00 -8.29
CA GLN A 695 21.99 -5.89 -9.00
C GLN A 695 22.62 -5.22 -10.22
N PHE A 696 21.85 -4.45 -11.00
CA PHE A 696 22.36 -3.71 -12.15
C PHE A 696 23.30 -2.59 -11.70
N GLN A 697 22.91 -1.82 -10.67
CA GLN A 697 23.74 -0.75 -10.12
C GLN A 697 25.08 -1.29 -9.60
N LYS A 698 25.06 -2.40 -8.86
CA LYS A 698 26.26 -3.04 -8.30
C LYS A 698 27.19 -3.62 -9.37
N LYS A 699 26.64 -4.32 -10.37
CA LYS A 699 27.46 -4.98 -11.41
C LYS A 699 27.96 -4.01 -12.50
N CYS A 700 27.29 -2.88 -12.70
CA CYS A 700 27.65 -1.85 -13.69
C CYS A 700 28.19 -0.55 -13.06
N GLU A 701 28.57 -0.56 -11.78
CA GLU A 701 28.88 0.66 -11.03
C GLU A 701 29.95 1.52 -11.71
N LYS A 702 31.06 0.88 -12.11
CA LYS A 702 32.19 1.51 -12.79
C LYS A 702 31.80 2.10 -14.14
N GLU A 703 31.09 1.34 -14.97
CA GLU A 703 30.67 1.78 -16.30
C GLU A 703 29.67 2.94 -16.24
N LEU A 704 28.82 2.97 -15.20
CA LEU A 704 27.83 4.01 -14.99
C LEU A 704 28.44 5.36 -14.60
N THR A 705 29.54 5.36 -13.85
CA THR A 705 30.25 6.57 -13.44
C THR A 705 31.20 7.07 -14.52
N GLU A 706 31.96 6.16 -15.15
CA GLU A 706 32.98 6.52 -16.15
C GLU A 706 32.38 6.88 -17.52
N HIS A 707 31.34 6.19 -17.98
CA HIS A 707 30.87 6.31 -19.37
C HIS A 707 29.48 6.90 -19.53
N CYS A 708 28.61 6.82 -18.51
CA CYS A 708 27.24 7.33 -18.57
C CYS A 708 26.83 8.23 -17.38
N PRO A 709 27.64 9.21 -16.93
CA PRO A 709 27.36 10.02 -15.73
C PRO A 709 26.12 10.92 -15.88
N GLY A 710 25.87 11.48 -17.08
CA GLY A 710 24.81 12.48 -17.32
C GLY A 710 23.40 11.96 -17.63
N LYS A 711 23.16 10.64 -17.61
CA LYS A 711 21.84 10.08 -17.98
C LYS A 711 20.88 10.10 -16.78
N LYS A 712 19.76 10.82 -16.91
CA LYS A 712 18.75 10.98 -15.82
C LYS A 712 17.72 9.84 -15.73
N THR A 713 17.55 9.03 -16.78
CA THR A 713 16.52 7.98 -16.85
C THR A 713 17.14 6.59 -16.97
N LYS A 714 16.45 5.54 -16.47
CA LYS A 714 16.86 4.14 -16.67
C LYS A 714 16.98 3.80 -18.16
N SER A 715 15.97 4.16 -18.97
CA SER A 715 15.98 3.90 -20.42
C SER A 715 17.15 4.58 -21.14
N GLY A 716 17.48 5.83 -20.78
CA GLY A 716 18.61 6.56 -21.35
C GLY A 716 19.96 5.99 -20.91
N THR A 717 20.05 5.45 -19.70
CA THR A 717 21.24 4.77 -19.18
C THR A 717 21.49 3.45 -19.92
N ILE A 718 20.46 2.62 -20.07
CA ILE A 718 20.53 1.38 -20.86
C ILE A 718 20.91 1.67 -22.32
N GLN A 719 20.38 2.73 -22.92
CA GLN A 719 20.72 3.12 -24.29
C GLN A 719 22.17 3.58 -24.43
N CYS A 720 22.71 4.28 -23.43
CA CYS A 720 24.10 4.70 -23.39
C CYS A 720 25.04 3.49 -23.37
N LEU A 721 24.83 2.56 -22.42
CA LEU A 721 25.63 1.34 -22.31
C LEU A 721 25.50 0.46 -23.56
N ALA A 722 24.30 0.30 -24.12
CA ALA A 722 24.12 -0.46 -25.36
C ALA A 722 24.86 0.18 -26.55
N GLY A 723 24.90 1.51 -26.62
CA GLY A 723 25.69 2.23 -27.62
C GLY A 723 27.19 2.01 -27.47
N ILE A 724 27.70 1.97 -26.23
CA ILE A 724 29.10 1.65 -25.94
C ILE A 724 29.41 0.21 -26.33
N VAL A 725 28.54 -0.77 -26.01
CA VAL A 725 28.75 -2.16 -26.45
C VAL A 725 28.80 -2.26 -27.98
N LEU A 726 27.91 -1.54 -28.68
CA LEU A 726 27.93 -1.49 -30.14
C LEU A 726 29.28 -0.92 -30.65
N GLN A 727 29.74 0.19 -30.09
CA GLN A 727 31.04 0.77 -30.43
C GLN A 727 32.21 -0.14 -30.08
N ASP A 728 32.16 -0.84 -28.94
CA ASP A 728 33.20 -1.76 -28.46
C ASP A 728 33.40 -2.94 -29.40
N VAL A 729 32.29 -3.49 -29.91
CA VAL A 729 32.36 -4.54 -30.92
C VAL A 729 32.92 -4.02 -32.23
N LEU A 730 32.59 -2.79 -32.63
CA LEU A 730 33.11 -2.18 -33.87
C LEU A 730 34.59 -1.73 -33.76
N LYS A 731 35.02 -1.20 -32.60
CA LYS A 731 36.36 -0.60 -32.38
C LYS A 731 37.35 -1.46 -31.60
N LYS A 732 36.99 -2.71 -31.27
CA LYS A 732 37.84 -3.68 -30.52
C LYS A 732 38.24 -3.20 -29.12
N THR A 733 37.38 -2.42 -28.47
CA THR A 733 37.52 -2.07 -27.05
C THR A 733 36.63 -2.96 -26.20
N ASN A 734 36.97 -3.17 -24.93
CA ASN A 734 36.11 -3.86 -23.97
C ASN A 734 35.94 -2.95 -22.75
N ARG A 735 35.18 -1.87 -22.94
CA ARG A 735 34.95 -0.86 -21.89
C ARG A 735 33.90 -1.34 -20.90
N ILE A 736 33.02 -2.25 -21.30
CA ILE A 736 31.96 -2.82 -20.45
C ILE A 736 32.33 -4.24 -20.03
N ASN A 737 32.42 -4.48 -18.72
CA ASN A 737 32.72 -5.80 -18.19
C ASN A 737 31.62 -6.84 -18.47
N GLU A 738 31.95 -8.14 -18.42
CA GLU A 738 31.01 -9.23 -18.76
C GLU A 738 29.84 -9.38 -17.76
N GLU A 739 30.00 -9.00 -16.49
CA GLU A 739 28.93 -9.04 -15.50
C GLU A 739 27.87 -7.97 -15.79
N CYS A 740 28.30 -6.73 -16.03
CA CYS A 740 27.46 -5.63 -16.45
C CYS A 740 26.80 -5.94 -17.79
N ARG A 741 27.54 -6.52 -18.73
CA ARG A 741 26.99 -6.94 -20.04
C ARG A 741 25.88 -7.97 -19.89
N SER A 742 25.98 -8.87 -18.92
CA SER A 742 24.94 -9.85 -18.60
C SER A 742 23.66 -9.19 -18.09
N GLU A 743 23.76 -8.21 -17.19
CA GLU A 743 22.59 -7.46 -16.70
C GLU A 743 21.99 -6.56 -17.77
N LEU A 744 22.84 -5.91 -18.58
CA LEU A 744 22.42 -5.12 -19.73
C LEU A 744 21.64 -5.95 -20.73
N LYS A 745 22.06 -7.20 -20.99
CA LYS A 745 21.34 -8.14 -21.84
C LYS A 745 19.91 -8.38 -21.33
N PHE A 746 19.71 -8.56 -20.02
CA PHE A 746 18.38 -8.77 -19.45
C PHE A 746 17.47 -7.54 -19.64
N GLU A 747 17.99 -6.35 -19.35
CA GLU A 747 17.25 -5.09 -19.55
C GLU A 747 16.93 -4.83 -21.04
N LEU A 748 17.87 -5.15 -21.94
CA LEU A 748 17.67 -5.03 -23.38
C LEU A 748 16.66 -6.05 -23.92
N LEU A 749 16.62 -7.25 -23.35
CA LEU A 749 15.65 -8.30 -23.71
C LEU A 749 14.22 -7.87 -23.39
N GLN A 750 14.00 -7.24 -22.22
CA GLN A 750 12.70 -6.66 -21.91
C GLN A 750 12.35 -5.57 -22.95
N ARG A 751 13.30 -4.68 -23.25
CA ARG A 751 13.10 -3.60 -24.22
C ARG A 751 12.85 -4.10 -25.66
N SER A 752 13.27 -5.32 -26.05
CA SER A 752 12.98 -5.90 -27.39
C SER A 752 11.63 -6.58 -27.44
N GLU A 753 11.05 -6.89 -26.29
CA GLU A 753 9.77 -7.56 -26.18
C GLU A 753 8.59 -6.62 -26.39
N ASN A 754 8.68 -5.36 -25.94
CA ASN A 754 7.57 -4.42 -26.08
C ASN A 754 8.07 -3.02 -26.41
N ILE A 755 7.53 -2.44 -27.49
CA ILE A 755 7.90 -1.10 -27.96
C ILE A 755 7.65 -0.02 -26.90
N ASN A 756 6.68 -0.22 -26.01
CA ASN A 756 6.37 0.73 -24.93
C ASN A 756 7.47 0.81 -23.87
N PHE A 757 8.38 -0.17 -23.81
CA PHE A 757 9.55 -0.11 -22.92
C PHE A 757 10.71 0.69 -23.51
N ASP A 758 10.52 1.24 -24.71
CA ASP A 758 11.38 2.25 -25.30
C ASP A 758 10.55 3.48 -25.71
N PRO A 759 10.26 4.39 -24.77
CA PRO A 759 9.39 5.54 -25.04
C PRO A 759 9.89 6.40 -26.20
N LEU A 760 11.21 6.52 -26.40
CA LEU A 760 11.79 7.29 -27.50
C LEU A 760 11.53 6.61 -28.86
N PHE A 761 11.60 5.29 -28.90
CA PHE A 761 11.29 4.52 -30.11
C PHE A 761 9.78 4.53 -30.41
N ALA A 762 8.94 4.33 -29.39
CA ALA A 762 7.49 4.38 -29.53
C ALA A 762 6.99 5.75 -30.02
N ILE A 763 7.57 6.85 -29.52
CA ILE A 763 7.23 8.21 -29.97
C ILE A 763 7.66 8.41 -31.43
N ALA A 764 8.89 8.02 -31.80
CA ALA A 764 9.38 8.19 -33.16
C ALA A 764 8.56 7.39 -34.20
N CYS A 765 8.08 6.21 -33.84
CA CYS A 765 7.31 5.33 -34.73
C CYS A 765 5.79 5.46 -34.56
N LYS A 766 5.28 6.40 -33.75
CA LYS A 766 3.85 6.46 -33.39
C LYS A 766 2.91 6.44 -34.59
N ASN A 767 3.24 7.23 -35.63
CA ASN A 767 2.43 7.33 -36.86
C ASN A 767 2.58 6.10 -37.76
N ASP A 768 3.75 5.47 -37.78
CA ASP A 768 3.99 4.26 -38.58
C ASP A 768 3.28 3.05 -37.98
N ILE A 769 3.21 2.97 -36.64
CA ILE A 769 2.48 1.92 -35.93
C ILE A 769 0.99 1.99 -36.27
N SER A 770 0.37 3.19 -36.22
CA SER A 770 -1.05 3.33 -36.55
C SER A 770 -1.35 3.06 -38.03
N LYS A 771 -0.40 3.34 -38.94
CA LYS A 771 -0.57 3.10 -40.38
C LYS A 771 -0.36 1.64 -40.78
N PHE A 772 0.68 0.99 -40.27
CA PHE A 772 1.14 -0.32 -40.78
C PHE A 772 0.96 -1.48 -39.81
N CYS A 773 0.78 -1.22 -38.51
CA CYS A 773 0.82 -2.23 -37.45
C CYS A 773 -0.32 -2.09 -36.43
N ALA A 774 -1.45 -1.50 -36.83
CA ALA A 774 -2.58 -1.24 -35.93
C ALA A 774 -3.24 -2.51 -35.39
N ASP A 775 -3.13 -3.64 -36.11
CA ASP A 775 -3.66 -4.96 -35.75
C ASP A 775 -2.79 -5.72 -34.73
N ARG A 776 -1.63 -5.17 -34.34
CA ARG A 776 -0.64 -5.85 -33.50
C ARG A 776 -0.67 -5.34 -32.06
N THR A 777 -0.52 -6.27 -31.11
CA THR A 777 -0.35 -5.91 -29.70
C THR A 777 1.11 -5.55 -29.41
N ALA A 778 1.35 -4.66 -28.45
CA ALA A 778 2.70 -4.15 -28.20
C ALA A 778 3.67 -5.21 -27.65
N GLY A 779 3.17 -6.25 -26.96
CA GLY A 779 3.97 -7.33 -26.37
C GLY A 779 4.40 -8.42 -27.37
N ASN A 780 5.23 -9.36 -26.90
CA ASN A 780 5.79 -10.44 -27.72
C ASN A 780 6.52 -9.98 -29.00
N ALA A 781 7.08 -8.78 -28.98
CA ALA A 781 7.76 -8.11 -30.08
C ALA A 781 6.92 -7.92 -31.35
N GLN A 782 5.59 -8.08 -31.32
CA GLN A 782 4.77 -8.11 -32.53
C GLN A 782 4.81 -6.78 -33.31
N VAL A 783 4.67 -5.64 -32.61
CA VAL A 783 4.77 -4.32 -33.25
C VAL A 783 6.18 -4.09 -33.80
N ILE A 784 7.22 -4.46 -33.06
CA ILE A 784 8.61 -4.28 -33.49
C ILE A 784 8.90 -5.14 -34.73
N ASP A 785 8.48 -6.40 -34.74
CA ASP A 785 8.64 -7.31 -35.88
C ASP A 785 7.85 -6.82 -37.11
N CYS A 786 6.67 -6.23 -36.91
CA CYS A 786 5.88 -5.61 -37.97
C CYS A 786 6.58 -4.38 -38.57
N LEU A 787 7.16 -3.51 -37.74
CA LEU A 787 7.98 -2.38 -38.21
C LEU A 787 9.21 -2.87 -38.99
N LYS A 788 9.90 -3.93 -38.50
CA LYS A 788 11.03 -4.57 -39.22
C LYS A 788 10.61 -5.13 -40.58
N ALA A 789 9.41 -5.72 -40.68
CA ALA A 789 8.89 -6.23 -41.95
C ALA A 789 8.56 -5.10 -42.94
N ASN A 790 8.22 -3.91 -42.45
CA ASN A 790 7.87 -2.73 -43.24
C ASN A 790 8.99 -1.68 -43.27
N HIS A 791 10.25 -2.04 -43.01
CA HIS A 791 11.35 -1.08 -42.86
C HIS A 791 11.55 -0.11 -44.05
N LYS A 792 11.09 -0.49 -45.26
CA LYS A 792 11.14 0.37 -46.47
C LYS A 792 10.01 1.41 -46.56
N LYS A 793 8.97 1.29 -45.72
CA LYS A 793 7.73 2.08 -45.80
C LYS A 793 7.53 3.00 -44.59
N VAL A 794 8.33 2.83 -43.53
CA VAL A 794 8.24 3.64 -42.31
C VAL A 794 8.90 5.00 -42.50
N SER A 795 8.52 5.97 -41.67
CA SER A 795 9.16 7.29 -41.65
C SER A 795 10.66 7.22 -41.35
N GLU A 796 11.43 8.20 -41.83
CA GLU A 796 12.87 8.30 -41.61
C GLU A 796 13.24 8.29 -40.12
N ALA A 797 12.48 9.03 -39.29
CA ALA A 797 12.68 9.08 -37.85
C ALA A 797 12.48 7.70 -37.19
N CYS A 798 11.47 6.93 -37.62
CA CYS A 798 11.26 5.56 -37.15
C CYS A 798 12.34 4.60 -37.66
N TYR A 799 12.69 4.72 -38.94
CA TYR A 799 13.72 3.91 -39.59
C TYR A 799 15.08 4.05 -38.89
N ALA A 800 15.50 5.28 -38.54
CA ALA A 800 16.75 5.52 -37.82
C ALA A 800 16.81 4.79 -36.47
N LYS A 801 15.70 4.79 -35.71
CA LYS A 801 15.61 4.05 -34.43
C LYS A 801 15.56 2.53 -34.65
N LEU A 802 14.84 2.07 -35.68
CA LEU A 802 14.73 0.67 -36.07
C LEU A 802 16.10 0.09 -36.46
N LYS A 803 16.85 0.79 -37.32
CA LYS A 803 18.20 0.39 -37.75
C LYS A 803 19.16 0.28 -36.56
N LYS A 804 19.14 1.27 -35.65
CA LYS A 804 19.95 1.22 -34.42
C LYS A 804 19.59 0.01 -33.55
N ARG A 805 18.31 -0.38 -33.49
CA ARG A 805 17.87 -1.57 -32.77
C ARG A 805 18.38 -2.86 -33.43
N GLU A 806 18.27 -2.96 -34.74
CA GLU A 806 18.74 -4.14 -35.49
C GLU A 806 20.26 -4.34 -35.36
N LYS A 807 21.04 -3.25 -35.35
CA LYS A 807 22.49 -3.30 -35.06
C LYS A 807 22.77 -3.89 -33.66
N ILE A 808 21.99 -3.52 -32.65
CA ILE A 808 22.11 -4.08 -31.29
C ILE A 808 21.70 -5.56 -31.26
N ASP A 809 20.64 -5.94 -31.95
CA ASP A 809 20.17 -7.33 -32.02
C ASP A 809 21.22 -8.27 -32.64
N ILE A 810 22.07 -7.77 -33.55
CA ILE A 810 23.18 -8.54 -34.13
C ILE A 810 24.36 -8.66 -33.17
N VAL A 811 24.75 -7.54 -32.53
CA VAL A 811 25.91 -7.51 -31.62
C VAL A 811 25.62 -8.24 -30.30
N LEU A 812 24.37 -8.24 -29.85
CA LEU A 812 23.90 -8.93 -28.65
C LEU A 812 22.70 -9.83 -29.00
N PRO A 813 22.89 -10.95 -29.71
CA PRO A 813 21.78 -11.82 -30.14
C PRO A 813 20.96 -12.38 -28.98
N GLY A 814 21.58 -12.52 -27.82
CA GLY A 814 20.87 -12.94 -26.61
C GLY A 814 19.88 -11.89 -26.05
N ALA A 815 19.95 -10.63 -26.50
CA ALA A 815 19.01 -9.57 -26.14
C ALA A 815 17.90 -9.38 -27.20
N ASP A 816 17.93 -10.13 -28.30
CA ASP A 816 16.86 -10.15 -29.31
C ASP A 816 15.72 -11.07 -28.82
N TYR A 817 14.62 -10.48 -28.36
CA TYR A 817 13.46 -11.22 -27.87
C TYR A 817 12.86 -12.13 -28.95
N SER A 818 12.73 -11.66 -30.19
CA SER A 818 12.14 -12.44 -31.28
C SER A 818 13.00 -13.66 -31.62
N LEU A 819 14.33 -13.52 -31.59
CA LEU A 819 15.26 -14.63 -31.82
C LEU A 819 15.22 -15.62 -30.65
N THR A 820 15.41 -15.14 -29.43
CA THR A 820 15.52 -15.99 -28.23
C THR A 820 14.25 -16.77 -27.93
N THR A 821 13.07 -16.18 -28.16
CA THR A 821 11.78 -16.86 -27.92
C THR A 821 11.41 -17.82 -29.04
N LYS A 822 11.48 -17.40 -30.31
CA LYS A 822 11.08 -18.26 -31.44
C LYS A 822 12.05 -19.41 -31.64
N CYS A 823 13.34 -19.24 -31.30
CA CYS A 823 14.36 -20.29 -31.37
C CYS A 823 14.62 -21.01 -30.03
N ALA A 824 13.82 -20.79 -28.98
CA ALA A 824 14.07 -21.34 -27.65
C ALA A 824 14.38 -22.86 -27.62
N PRO A 825 13.67 -23.74 -28.34
CA PRO A 825 13.96 -25.18 -28.33
C PRO A 825 15.37 -25.51 -28.87
N LEU A 826 15.79 -24.83 -29.94
CA LEU A 826 17.12 -25.01 -30.53
C LEU A 826 18.21 -24.46 -29.61
N ILE A 827 17.97 -23.29 -29.01
CA ILE A 827 18.91 -22.66 -28.10
C ILE A 827 19.17 -23.59 -26.90
N GLN A 828 18.10 -24.12 -26.30
CA GLN A 828 18.20 -25.01 -25.14
C GLN A 828 18.89 -26.33 -25.48
N LYS A 829 18.62 -26.91 -26.67
CA LYS A 829 19.16 -28.21 -27.06
C LYS A 829 20.62 -28.15 -27.53
N TYR A 830 20.98 -27.15 -28.34
CA TYR A 830 22.27 -27.13 -29.05
C TYR A 830 23.18 -25.97 -28.67
N CYS A 831 22.64 -24.87 -28.15
CA CYS A 831 23.39 -23.63 -27.91
C CYS A 831 23.44 -23.20 -26.44
N ALA A 832 23.16 -24.11 -25.49
CA ALA A 832 23.16 -23.81 -24.06
C ALA A 832 24.54 -23.34 -23.55
N THR A 833 25.63 -23.86 -24.12
CA THR A 833 27.02 -23.53 -23.77
C THR A 833 27.67 -22.50 -24.70
N ALA A 834 26.98 -22.07 -25.76
CA ALA A 834 27.53 -21.10 -26.69
C ALA A 834 27.73 -19.75 -25.98
N ASN A 835 28.98 -19.30 -25.88
CA ASN A 835 29.31 -17.99 -25.33
C ASN A 835 28.49 -16.90 -26.05
N LYS A 836 28.01 -15.90 -25.30
CA LYS A 836 26.94 -14.95 -25.67
C LYS A 836 27.14 -14.21 -27.01
N GLN A 837 28.36 -14.16 -27.54
CA GLN A 837 28.71 -13.53 -28.82
C GLN A 837 28.55 -14.47 -30.04
N ASN A 838 28.50 -15.78 -29.83
CA ASN A 838 28.46 -16.81 -30.88
C ASN A 838 27.07 -17.45 -31.06
N LEU A 839 26.02 -16.86 -30.48
CA LEU A 839 24.67 -17.45 -30.52
C LEU A 839 24.13 -17.55 -31.96
N LEU A 840 24.31 -16.51 -32.78
CA LEU A 840 23.92 -16.55 -34.20
C LEU A 840 24.71 -17.63 -34.96
N SER A 841 26.02 -17.73 -34.72
CA SER A 841 26.88 -18.74 -35.34
C SER A 841 26.50 -20.16 -34.92
N CYS A 842 26.13 -20.38 -33.65
CA CYS A 842 25.64 -21.66 -33.16
C CYS A 842 24.29 -22.03 -33.78
N LEU A 843 23.33 -21.09 -33.82
CA LEU A 843 22.01 -21.31 -34.41
C LEU A 843 22.14 -21.60 -35.92
N ARG A 844 23.04 -20.91 -36.61
CA ARG A 844 23.33 -21.15 -38.04
C ARG A 844 23.75 -22.60 -38.29
N ARG A 845 24.72 -23.13 -37.53
CA ARG A 845 25.24 -24.49 -37.71
C ARG A 845 24.18 -25.57 -37.44
N ASN A 846 23.18 -25.27 -36.62
CA ASN A 846 22.15 -26.23 -36.20
C ASN A 846 20.77 -25.96 -36.84
N ILE A 847 20.66 -25.03 -37.80
CA ILE A 847 19.36 -24.62 -38.35
C ILE A 847 18.69 -25.72 -39.19
N ASN A 848 19.49 -26.54 -39.86
CA ASN A 848 19.04 -27.61 -40.76
C ASN A 848 18.81 -28.96 -40.05
N GLN A 849 18.83 -28.97 -38.72
CA GLN A 849 18.49 -30.16 -37.93
C GLN A 849 16.97 -30.39 -37.96
N ASP A 850 16.52 -31.66 -37.96
CA ASP A 850 15.11 -32.02 -37.96
C ASP A 850 14.37 -31.37 -36.77
N ASN A 851 13.22 -30.75 -37.02
CA ASN A 851 12.35 -30.01 -36.08
C ASN A 851 12.65 -28.52 -35.78
N THR A 852 13.34 -27.78 -36.65
CA THR A 852 13.42 -26.30 -36.48
C THR A 852 12.09 -25.60 -36.74
N PRO A 853 11.54 -24.82 -35.78
CA PRO A 853 10.30 -24.07 -36.01
C PRO A 853 10.44 -23.04 -37.13
N VAL A 854 9.48 -22.99 -38.06
CA VAL A 854 9.45 -21.99 -39.15
C VAL A 854 9.64 -20.56 -38.64
N PRO A 855 9.00 -20.12 -37.53
CA PRO A 855 9.22 -18.77 -37.00
C PRO A 855 10.67 -18.50 -36.54
N CYS A 856 11.38 -19.52 -36.03
CA CYS A 856 12.79 -19.39 -35.69
C CYS A 856 13.62 -19.15 -36.95
N ARG A 857 13.37 -19.98 -37.99
CA ARG A 857 14.07 -19.89 -39.27
C ARG A 857 13.91 -18.50 -39.89
N THR A 858 12.70 -17.97 -39.94
CA THR A 858 12.43 -16.62 -40.48
C THR A 858 13.20 -15.52 -39.76
N VAL A 859 13.25 -15.55 -38.42
CA VAL A 859 13.98 -14.52 -37.66
C VAL A 859 15.49 -14.67 -37.81
N LEU A 860 16.01 -15.89 -37.72
CA LEU A 860 17.44 -16.14 -37.90
C LEU A 860 17.89 -15.70 -39.29
N TYR A 861 17.14 -16.06 -40.33
CA TYR A 861 17.38 -15.66 -41.71
C TYR A 861 17.45 -14.15 -41.89
N ARG A 862 16.50 -13.40 -41.31
CA ARG A 862 16.56 -11.93 -41.34
C ARG A 862 17.84 -11.38 -40.67
N ARG A 863 18.30 -11.98 -39.56
CA ARG A 863 19.53 -11.54 -38.88
C ARG A 863 20.79 -11.87 -39.68
N LEU A 864 20.86 -13.06 -40.28
CA LEU A 864 21.95 -13.47 -41.14
C LEU A 864 22.02 -12.62 -42.42
N MET A 865 20.86 -12.22 -42.97
CA MET A 865 20.79 -11.28 -44.09
C MET A 865 21.45 -9.94 -43.72
N ILE A 866 21.04 -9.32 -42.60
CA ILE A 866 21.60 -8.02 -42.18
C ILE A 866 23.11 -8.14 -41.87
N LEU A 867 23.51 -9.23 -41.23
CA LEU A 867 24.92 -9.55 -40.95
C LEU A 867 25.75 -9.66 -42.24
N ASN A 868 25.21 -10.28 -43.29
CA ASN A 868 25.90 -10.46 -44.57
C ASN A 868 25.88 -9.20 -45.46
N THR A 869 24.89 -8.34 -45.31
CA THR A 869 24.86 -7.04 -46.02
C THR A 869 25.82 -6.05 -45.39
N ASP A 870 25.86 -5.96 -44.05
CA ASP A 870 26.70 -4.99 -43.34
C ASP A 870 27.96 -5.68 -42.80
N GLY A 871 29.01 -5.69 -43.63
CA GLY A 871 30.26 -6.37 -43.32
C GLY A 871 30.99 -5.87 -42.07
N ARG A 872 30.58 -4.73 -41.49
CA ARG A 872 31.13 -4.22 -40.21
C ARG A 872 30.88 -5.16 -39.02
N PHE A 873 29.89 -6.05 -39.15
CA PHE A 873 29.56 -7.03 -38.12
C PHE A 873 30.31 -8.36 -38.28
N HIS A 874 31.00 -8.58 -39.40
CA HIS A 874 31.90 -9.72 -39.63
C HIS A 874 33.32 -9.40 -39.16
N LYS A 875 33.48 -9.16 -37.85
CA LYS A 875 34.76 -8.77 -37.26
C LYS A 875 35.89 -9.76 -37.53
N GLY A 876 35.61 -11.07 -37.48
CA GLY A 876 36.60 -12.11 -37.82
C GLY A 876 37.13 -11.97 -39.24
N LEU A 877 36.23 -11.70 -40.20
CA LEU A 877 36.57 -11.44 -41.59
C LEU A 877 37.46 -10.19 -41.73
N ILE A 878 37.05 -9.05 -41.17
CA ILE A 878 37.84 -7.81 -41.30
C ILE A 878 39.24 -7.98 -40.69
N GLU A 879 39.34 -8.61 -39.52
CA GLU A 879 40.63 -8.82 -38.86
C GLU A 879 41.54 -9.78 -39.62
N ASN A 880 41.02 -10.92 -40.06
CA ASN A 880 41.81 -11.95 -40.72
C ASN A 880 42.03 -11.70 -42.21
N CYS A 881 41.31 -10.74 -42.81
CA CYS A 881 41.46 -10.31 -44.20
C CYS A 881 42.07 -8.90 -44.35
N GLN A 882 42.48 -8.22 -43.28
CA GLN A 882 42.92 -6.82 -43.37
C GLN A 882 44.01 -6.61 -44.43
N THR A 883 45.02 -7.48 -44.45
CA THR A 883 46.11 -7.42 -45.43
C THR A 883 45.63 -7.62 -46.86
N ASP A 884 44.64 -8.49 -47.07
CA ASP A 884 44.04 -8.74 -48.38
C ASP A 884 43.12 -7.59 -48.82
N ILE A 885 42.40 -6.97 -47.87
CA ILE A 885 41.58 -5.78 -48.10
C ILE A 885 42.45 -4.63 -48.59
N ASP A 886 43.57 -4.39 -47.89
CA ASP A 886 44.50 -3.32 -48.23
C ASP A 886 45.16 -3.59 -49.60
N LYS A 887 45.53 -4.83 -49.92
CA LYS A 887 46.16 -5.18 -51.20
C LYS A 887 45.21 -5.18 -52.40
N HIS A 888 43.95 -5.57 -52.20
CA HIS A 888 43.07 -5.95 -53.32
C HIS A 888 41.79 -5.13 -53.42
N CYS A 889 41.39 -4.44 -52.35
CA CYS A 889 40.12 -3.73 -52.25
C CYS A 889 40.28 -2.23 -51.93
N GLN A 890 41.51 -1.72 -51.87
CA GLN A 890 41.84 -0.34 -51.51
C GLN A 890 41.17 0.73 -52.39
N ASN A 891 40.98 0.45 -53.69
CA ASN A 891 40.33 1.39 -54.62
C ASN A 891 38.88 1.74 -54.21
N LEU A 892 38.21 0.86 -53.44
CA LEU A 892 36.85 1.09 -52.93
C LEU A 892 36.81 2.01 -51.70
N ILE A 893 37.98 2.31 -51.11
CA ILE A 893 38.15 3.22 -49.97
C ILE A 893 38.47 4.66 -50.46
N ILE A 894 38.89 4.81 -51.73
CA ILE A 894 39.41 6.08 -52.30
C ILE A 894 38.34 6.86 -53.10
N ASP A 895 37.26 6.22 -53.57
CA ASP A 895 36.18 6.86 -54.33
C ASP A 895 35.24 7.76 -53.48
N GLU A 896 35.70 8.35 -52.37
CA GLU A 896 34.87 9.24 -51.52
C GLU A 896 35.16 10.74 -51.68
N ASP A 897 36.20 11.15 -52.41
CA ASP A 897 36.59 12.57 -52.49
C ASP A 897 36.07 13.32 -53.75
N ASN A 898 35.44 12.67 -54.74
CA ASN A 898 35.16 13.31 -56.05
C ASN A 898 33.70 13.25 -56.59
N ASP A 899 32.73 12.64 -55.91
CA ASP A 899 31.36 12.50 -56.44
C ASP A 899 30.33 13.43 -55.72
N ASP A 900 30.68 14.71 -55.54
CA ASP A 900 29.76 15.78 -55.09
C ASP A 900 29.53 16.81 -56.22
N GLU A 901 29.14 16.38 -57.43
CA GLU A 901 28.69 17.31 -58.48
C GLU A 901 27.84 16.57 -59.53
N GLU A 902 26.55 16.35 -59.23
CA GLU A 902 25.42 16.43 -60.19
C GLU A 902 24.14 15.84 -59.58
N SER A 903 23.27 16.72 -59.08
CA SER A 903 21.87 16.77 -59.55
C SER A 903 21.19 17.96 -58.91
N ASP A 904 20.98 18.96 -59.77
CA ASP A 904 20.09 20.08 -59.57
C ASP A 904 18.68 19.60 -59.22
N ASP A 905 18.14 20.10 -58.11
CA ASP A 905 16.79 20.67 -58.11
C ASP A 905 16.58 21.51 -56.84
N ALA A 906 16.33 22.79 -57.09
CA ALA A 906 16.21 23.87 -56.13
C ALA A 906 14.81 23.97 -55.50
N ASP A 907 14.75 24.79 -54.46
CA ASP A 907 13.58 25.33 -53.75
C ASP A 907 12.94 24.48 -52.63
N ASP A 908 13.46 24.64 -51.40
CA ASP A 908 12.69 25.32 -50.35
C ASP A 908 13.60 25.89 -49.23
N LYS A 909 13.39 27.17 -48.93
CA LYS A 909 14.15 27.95 -47.95
C LYS A 909 13.44 27.90 -46.60
N ASN A 910 13.93 27.06 -45.68
CA ASN A 910 13.85 27.40 -44.24
C ASN A 910 14.91 26.66 -43.41
N LYS A 911 16.14 27.20 -43.42
CA LYS A 911 17.15 26.90 -42.41
C LYS A 911 16.86 27.75 -41.17
N ASN A 912 16.60 27.10 -40.03
CA ASN A 912 17.14 27.49 -38.73
C ASN A 912 17.05 26.30 -37.76
N ASP A 913 18.20 26.00 -37.13
CA ASP A 913 18.45 25.00 -36.09
C ASP A 913 18.40 23.50 -36.45
N LYS A 914 19.45 23.04 -37.12
CA LYS A 914 20.11 21.77 -36.77
C LYS A 914 21.62 21.92 -36.89
N ASN A 915 22.31 21.95 -35.75
CA ASN A 915 23.69 21.48 -35.70
C ASN A 915 23.67 20.03 -36.19
N PRO A 916 24.45 19.66 -37.23
CA PRO A 916 24.65 18.26 -37.54
C PRO A 916 25.46 17.67 -36.37
N THR A 917 24.82 16.83 -35.56
CA THR A 917 25.55 15.97 -34.63
C THR A 917 26.30 14.92 -35.45
N ASP A 918 27.54 14.62 -35.08
CA ASP A 918 28.51 13.68 -35.70
C ASP A 918 27.99 12.25 -36.04
N ASP A 919 26.71 11.94 -35.82
CA ASP A 919 26.10 10.62 -36.01
C ASP A 919 25.57 10.37 -37.45
N ASP A 920 25.43 11.39 -38.31
CA ASP A 920 24.73 11.26 -39.61
C ASP A 920 25.62 11.03 -40.85
N VAL A 921 26.95 11.01 -40.72
CA VAL A 921 27.88 10.90 -41.87
C VAL A 921 28.45 9.48 -42.10
N GLN A 922 28.23 8.52 -41.20
CA GLN A 922 28.96 7.22 -41.19
C GLN A 922 28.18 5.97 -41.65
N ASP A 923 27.10 6.10 -42.42
CA ASP A 923 26.24 4.95 -42.78
C ASP A 923 26.24 4.57 -44.27
N ARG A 924 27.35 4.85 -44.99
CA ARG A 924 27.65 4.24 -46.30
C ARG A 924 28.10 2.77 -46.06
N ASP A 925 27.51 1.82 -46.80
CA ASP A 925 27.74 0.38 -46.66
C ASP A 925 29.12 -0.06 -47.21
N MET A 926 30.19 0.37 -46.54
CA MET A 926 31.57 -0.03 -46.84
C MET A 926 31.77 -1.55 -46.64
N GLY A 927 31.09 -2.13 -45.66
CA GLY A 927 31.23 -3.55 -45.32
C GLY A 927 30.74 -4.50 -46.42
N GLY A 928 29.55 -4.24 -46.99
CA GLY A 928 29.02 -5.02 -48.10
C GLY A 928 29.87 -4.90 -49.39
N ARG A 929 30.49 -3.73 -49.61
CA ARG A 929 31.44 -3.51 -50.72
C ARG A 929 32.73 -4.31 -50.55
N ILE A 930 33.31 -4.32 -49.34
CA ILE A 930 34.51 -5.09 -49.01
C ILE A 930 34.25 -6.60 -49.17
N ILE A 931 33.13 -7.12 -48.63
CA ILE A 931 32.74 -8.52 -48.80
C ILE A 931 32.58 -8.85 -50.29
N GLY A 932 31.93 -7.98 -51.06
CA GLY A 932 31.79 -8.15 -52.51
C GLY A 932 33.13 -8.22 -53.25
N CYS A 933 34.08 -7.37 -52.86
CA CYS A 933 35.44 -7.37 -53.43
C CYS A 933 36.20 -8.66 -53.09
N LEU A 934 36.24 -9.04 -51.81
CA LEU A 934 36.91 -10.26 -51.35
C LEU A 934 36.33 -11.50 -52.02
N ARG A 935 34.99 -11.60 -52.13
CA ARG A 935 34.31 -12.71 -52.83
C ARG A 935 34.67 -12.77 -54.32
N SER A 936 34.77 -11.62 -54.98
CA SER A 936 35.19 -11.54 -56.39
C SER A 936 36.64 -12.03 -56.57
N LYS A 937 37.54 -11.66 -55.65
CA LYS A 937 38.93 -12.14 -55.68
C LYS A 937 39.02 -13.62 -55.37
N TYR A 938 38.29 -14.11 -54.38
CA TYR A 938 38.22 -15.52 -54.03
C TYR A 938 37.68 -16.40 -55.17
N ALA A 939 36.71 -15.90 -55.93
CA ALA A 939 36.17 -16.57 -57.11
C ALA A 939 37.21 -16.70 -58.24
N ASN A 940 38.25 -15.87 -58.27
CA ASN A 940 39.33 -15.97 -59.24
C ASN A 940 40.46 -16.85 -58.67
N THR A 941 40.62 -18.06 -59.21
CA THR A 941 41.60 -19.05 -58.72
C THR A 941 43.07 -18.61 -58.83
N GLN A 942 43.35 -17.48 -59.49
CA GLN A 942 44.69 -16.89 -59.61
C GLN A 942 45.05 -15.90 -58.48
N ALA A 943 44.09 -15.45 -57.67
CA ALA A 943 44.35 -14.49 -56.59
C ALA A 943 44.72 -15.22 -55.28
N GLU A 944 45.90 -14.94 -54.74
CA GLU A 944 46.37 -15.50 -53.46
C GLU A 944 45.88 -14.66 -52.28
N LEU A 945 44.71 -15.02 -51.73
CA LEU A 945 44.25 -14.53 -50.42
C LEU A 945 44.95 -15.29 -49.29
N GLU A 946 45.12 -14.65 -48.12
CA GLU A 946 45.73 -15.31 -46.98
C GLU A 946 44.86 -16.48 -46.45
N PRO A 947 45.47 -17.59 -45.97
CA PRO A 947 44.71 -18.74 -45.48
C PRO A 947 43.71 -18.40 -44.36
N LYS A 948 44.06 -17.44 -43.48
CA LYS A 948 43.16 -16.98 -42.41
C LYS A 948 41.97 -16.20 -42.97
N CYS A 949 42.18 -15.38 -44.01
CA CYS A 949 41.10 -14.69 -44.69
C CYS A 949 40.17 -15.66 -45.42
N ILE A 950 40.74 -16.67 -46.08
CA ILE A 950 39.98 -17.69 -46.80
C ILE A 950 38.98 -18.41 -45.87
N VAL A 951 39.39 -18.80 -44.67
CA VAL A 951 38.50 -19.49 -43.71
C VAL A 951 37.29 -18.62 -43.33
N GLU A 952 37.51 -17.33 -43.03
CA GLU A 952 36.42 -16.40 -42.68
C GLU A 952 35.52 -16.11 -43.89
N LEU A 953 36.13 -15.96 -45.07
CA LEU A 953 35.38 -15.68 -46.29
C LEU A 953 34.53 -16.87 -46.73
N VAL A 954 35.04 -18.09 -46.59
CA VAL A 954 34.27 -19.33 -46.79
C VAL A 954 33.06 -19.36 -45.85
N ASP A 955 33.22 -18.98 -44.58
CA ASP A 955 32.12 -18.92 -43.63
C ASP A 955 31.03 -17.91 -44.04
N VAL A 956 31.44 -16.73 -44.53
CA VAL A 956 30.54 -15.69 -45.06
C VAL A 956 29.82 -16.18 -46.32
N ILE A 957 30.55 -16.80 -47.26
CA ILE A 957 29.99 -17.35 -48.49
C ILE A 957 29.00 -18.46 -48.15
N GLN A 958 29.37 -19.45 -47.34
CA GLN A 958 28.47 -20.53 -46.91
C GLN A 958 27.21 -19.98 -46.24
N THR A 959 27.33 -18.91 -45.45
CA THR A 959 26.15 -18.25 -44.86
C THR A 959 25.25 -17.66 -45.93
N SER A 960 25.79 -17.05 -46.99
CA SER A 960 25.00 -16.54 -48.12
C SER A 960 24.31 -17.64 -48.94
N LYS A 961 24.74 -18.90 -48.83
CA LYS A 961 24.17 -20.06 -49.53
C LYS A 961 22.97 -20.69 -48.83
N LEU A 962 22.69 -20.30 -47.58
CA LEU A 962 21.55 -20.82 -46.82
C LEU A 962 20.19 -20.42 -47.39
N ASP A 963 20.11 -19.20 -47.94
CA ASP A 963 18.97 -18.70 -48.70
C ASP A 963 19.50 -17.78 -49.79
N ILE A 964 18.96 -17.91 -50.99
CA ILE A 964 19.33 -17.09 -52.14
C ILE A 964 19.14 -15.59 -51.87
N GLU A 965 18.20 -15.22 -50.98
CA GLU A 965 17.95 -13.82 -50.59
C GLU A 965 19.09 -13.19 -49.77
N PHE A 966 19.99 -13.99 -49.18
CA PHE A 966 21.12 -13.46 -48.42
C PHE A 966 22.25 -12.96 -49.31
N ASP A 967 22.33 -13.48 -50.53
CA ASP A 967 23.16 -12.88 -51.57
C ASP A 967 22.36 -11.79 -52.28
N VAL A 968 22.30 -10.61 -51.64
CA VAL A 968 21.44 -9.50 -52.08
C VAL A 968 21.70 -9.12 -53.54
N LYS A 969 22.96 -9.14 -53.99
CA LYS A 969 23.32 -8.81 -55.39
C LYS A 969 22.79 -9.85 -56.37
N LEU A 970 22.97 -11.14 -56.07
CA LEU A 970 22.44 -12.23 -56.89
C LEU A 970 20.91 -12.19 -56.92
N TYR A 971 20.26 -12.06 -55.76
CA TYR A 971 18.80 -12.05 -55.67
C TYR A 971 18.18 -10.85 -56.39
N GLN A 972 18.72 -9.64 -56.21
CA GLN A 972 18.23 -8.46 -56.91
C GLN A 972 18.41 -8.59 -58.42
N SER A 973 19.58 -9.07 -58.86
CA SER A 973 19.89 -9.24 -60.28
C SER A 973 19.07 -10.31 -60.97
N CYS A 974 18.71 -11.39 -60.26
CA CYS A 974 17.97 -12.54 -60.82
C CYS A 974 16.51 -12.64 -60.36
N LYS A 975 15.97 -11.60 -59.70
CA LYS A 975 14.69 -11.63 -58.98
C LYS A 975 13.52 -12.14 -59.83
N ASN A 976 13.43 -11.67 -61.07
CA ASN A 976 12.35 -12.01 -61.99
C ASN A 976 12.36 -13.50 -62.35
N ILE A 977 13.55 -14.04 -62.63
CA ILE A 977 13.76 -15.43 -63.02
C ILE A 977 13.52 -16.36 -61.83
N ILE A 978 14.04 -16.00 -60.66
CA ILE A 978 13.85 -16.77 -59.42
C ILE A 978 12.36 -16.95 -59.14
N ASN A 979 11.57 -15.86 -59.19
CA ASN A 979 10.16 -15.89 -58.84
C ASN A 979 9.28 -16.59 -59.89
N SER A 980 9.69 -16.61 -61.16
CA SER A 980 8.87 -17.15 -62.26
C SER A 980 9.24 -18.57 -62.70
N GLN A 981 10.52 -18.96 -62.61
CA GLN A 981 11.03 -20.20 -63.21
C GLN A 981 11.68 -21.16 -62.20
N CYS A 982 12.02 -20.68 -60.99
CA CYS A 982 12.65 -21.50 -59.95
C CYS A 982 11.74 -21.67 -58.73
N SER A 983 10.75 -22.55 -58.85
CA SER A 983 9.84 -22.93 -57.77
C SER A 983 10.35 -24.18 -57.04
N GLY A 984 11.04 -24.00 -55.91
CA GLY A 984 11.58 -25.12 -55.11
C GLY A 984 12.55 -24.66 -54.00
N SER A 985 13.07 -25.60 -53.21
CA SER A 985 14.06 -25.34 -52.14
C SER A 985 15.47 -25.06 -52.69
N GLU A 986 15.81 -25.56 -53.88
CA GLU A 986 17.15 -25.45 -54.49
C GLU A 986 17.20 -24.36 -55.58
N LYS A 987 16.85 -23.12 -55.21
CA LYS A 987 16.78 -21.99 -56.15
C LYS A 987 18.12 -21.69 -56.83
N GLU A 988 19.23 -21.83 -56.11
CA GLU A 988 20.57 -21.62 -56.66
C GLU A 988 20.90 -22.65 -57.76
N ASP A 989 20.62 -23.94 -57.52
CA ASP A 989 20.89 -24.99 -58.51
C ASP A 989 19.94 -24.90 -59.71
N CYS A 990 18.71 -24.44 -59.50
CA CYS A 990 17.83 -24.08 -60.61
C CYS A 990 18.43 -22.99 -61.51
N LEU A 991 18.99 -21.91 -60.93
CA LEU A 991 19.64 -20.86 -61.72
C LEU A 991 20.86 -21.39 -62.49
N LYS A 992 21.70 -22.22 -61.85
CA LYS A 992 22.85 -22.87 -62.50
C LYS A 992 22.41 -23.73 -63.70
N LEU A 993 21.30 -24.47 -63.57
CA LEU A 993 20.73 -25.28 -64.65
C LEU A 993 20.13 -24.43 -65.79
N LEU A 994 19.43 -23.34 -65.46
CA LEU A 994 18.88 -22.42 -66.47
C LEU A 994 20.01 -21.70 -67.23
N TYR A 995 21.10 -21.37 -66.56
CA TYR A 995 22.31 -20.82 -67.17
C TYR A 995 22.95 -21.82 -68.14
N GLN A 996 23.16 -23.08 -67.71
CA GLN A 996 23.70 -24.14 -68.56
C GLN A 996 22.86 -24.39 -69.82
N ARG A 997 21.55 -24.13 -69.75
CA ARG A 997 20.60 -24.24 -70.87
C ARG A 997 20.44 -22.95 -71.69
N ASN A 998 21.26 -21.93 -71.46
CA ASN A 998 21.19 -20.61 -72.10
C ASN A 998 19.81 -19.91 -71.98
N LYS A 999 19.06 -20.16 -70.90
CA LYS A 999 17.72 -19.58 -70.68
C LYS A 999 17.71 -18.27 -69.89
N ILE A 1000 18.86 -17.82 -69.39
CA ILE A 1000 19.02 -16.53 -68.71
C ILE A 1000 19.27 -15.47 -69.79
N THR A 1001 18.50 -14.38 -69.81
CA THR A 1001 18.66 -13.27 -70.76
C THR A 1001 19.29 -12.03 -70.12
N GLU A 1002 19.00 -11.79 -68.85
CA GLU A 1002 19.48 -10.64 -68.07
C GLU A 1002 21.01 -10.69 -67.85
N ALA A 1003 21.76 -9.69 -68.33
CA ALA A 1003 23.22 -9.66 -68.29
C ALA A 1003 23.78 -9.64 -66.85
N ASN A 1004 23.21 -8.81 -65.97
CA ASN A 1004 23.62 -8.73 -64.57
C ASN A 1004 23.37 -10.04 -63.82
N CYS A 1005 22.22 -10.70 -64.08
CA CYS A 1005 21.95 -12.02 -63.52
C CYS A 1005 22.96 -13.07 -64.00
N LYS A 1006 23.34 -13.06 -65.29
CA LYS A 1006 24.39 -13.96 -65.81
C LYS A 1006 25.72 -13.77 -65.09
N GLN A 1007 26.16 -12.52 -64.90
CA GLN A 1007 27.42 -12.23 -64.22
C GLN A 1007 27.43 -12.74 -62.78
N GLU A 1008 26.33 -12.55 -62.06
CA GLU A 1008 26.20 -13.05 -60.69
C GLU A 1008 26.12 -14.59 -60.62
N ILE A 1009 25.50 -15.25 -61.61
CA ILE A 1009 25.52 -16.72 -61.74
C ILE A 1009 26.94 -17.24 -62.03
N ILE A 1010 27.70 -16.57 -62.90
CA ILE A 1010 29.10 -16.92 -63.17
C ILE A 1010 29.95 -16.78 -61.90
N ARG A 1011 29.76 -15.70 -61.13
CA ARG A 1011 30.43 -15.50 -59.84
C ARG A 1011 30.21 -16.68 -58.90
N ILE A 1012 28.97 -17.10 -58.66
CA ILE A 1012 28.69 -18.21 -57.74
C ILE A 1012 29.22 -19.57 -58.23
N ILE A 1013 29.28 -19.79 -59.55
CA ILE A 1013 29.86 -21.02 -60.11
C ILE A 1013 31.38 -21.02 -59.93
N ARG A 1014 32.03 -19.87 -60.10
CA ARG A 1014 33.45 -19.67 -59.82
C ARG A 1014 33.78 -19.82 -58.33
N GLU A 1015 32.98 -19.24 -57.44
CA GLU A 1015 33.08 -19.44 -55.98
C GLU A 1015 33.03 -20.94 -55.62
N GLY A 1016 32.11 -21.71 -56.20
CA GLY A 1016 32.00 -23.16 -55.99
C GLY A 1016 33.14 -24.00 -56.62
N ARG A 1017 33.87 -23.46 -57.60
CA ARG A 1017 35.10 -24.08 -58.14
C ARG A 1017 36.31 -23.82 -57.24
N ALA A 1018 36.33 -22.66 -56.59
CA ALA A 1018 37.41 -22.26 -55.69
C ALA A 1018 37.43 -23.12 -54.40
N ASP A 1019 36.30 -23.71 -54.00
CA ASP A 1019 36.25 -24.60 -52.85
C ASP A 1019 35.02 -25.50 -52.88
N VAL A 1020 35.23 -26.80 -52.62
CA VAL A 1020 34.18 -27.81 -52.58
C VAL A 1020 33.16 -27.51 -51.48
N HIS A 1021 33.58 -26.88 -50.37
CA HIS A 1021 32.73 -26.55 -49.23
C HIS A 1021 31.79 -25.37 -49.48
N VAL A 1022 31.99 -24.61 -50.56
CA VAL A 1022 31.15 -23.47 -50.96
C VAL A 1022 29.92 -23.90 -51.76
N ASP A 1023 29.96 -25.06 -52.44
CA ASP A 1023 28.82 -25.63 -53.15
C ASP A 1023 28.08 -26.65 -52.25
N PRO A 1024 26.89 -26.34 -51.71
CA PRO A 1024 26.24 -27.19 -50.71
C PRO A 1024 25.92 -28.60 -51.21
N ALA A 1025 25.49 -28.72 -52.46
CA ALA A 1025 25.12 -30.02 -53.04
C ALA A 1025 26.37 -30.88 -53.30
N LEU A 1026 27.46 -30.27 -53.77
CA LEU A 1026 28.72 -30.99 -53.97
C LEU A 1026 29.39 -31.34 -52.62
N SER A 1027 29.42 -30.41 -51.66
CA SER A 1027 29.96 -30.67 -50.32
C SER A 1027 29.19 -31.78 -49.62
N THR A 1028 27.86 -31.79 -49.70
CA THR A 1028 27.04 -32.86 -49.10
C THR A 1028 27.31 -34.21 -49.77
N ALA A 1029 27.41 -34.23 -51.10
CA ALA A 1029 27.70 -35.46 -51.84
C ALA A 1029 29.10 -36.03 -51.56
N CYS A 1030 30.08 -35.17 -51.34
CA CYS A 1030 31.49 -35.55 -51.19
C CYS A 1030 32.02 -35.49 -49.74
N GLN A 1031 31.19 -35.15 -48.74
CA GLN A 1031 31.65 -34.91 -47.36
C GLN A 1031 32.47 -36.07 -46.78
N VAL A 1032 32.00 -37.30 -46.99
CA VAL A 1032 32.68 -38.52 -46.50
C VAL A 1032 34.01 -38.74 -47.22
N ASP A 1033 34.04 -38.48 -48.52
CA ASP A 1033 35.23 -38.65 -49.37
C ASP A 1033 36.31 -37.61 -49.07
N ILE A 1034 35.91 -36.36 -48.78
CA ILE A 1034 36.82 -35.30 -48.35
C ILE A 1034 37.52 -35.70 -47.04
N LEU A 1035 36.75 -36.13 -46.04
CA LEU A 1035 37.30 -36.56 -44.74
C LEU A 1035 38.22 -37.78 -44.87
N LYS A 1036 37.97 -38.66 -45.84
CA LYS A 1036 38.74 -39.89 -46.03
C LYS A 1036 40.02 -39.69 -46.85
N TYR A 1037 39.99 -38.85 -47.89
CA TYR A 1037 41.06 -38.77 -48.89
C TYR A 1037 41.74 -37.39 -48.97
N CYS A 1038 41.06 -36.32 -48.56
CA CYS A 1038 41.53 -34.94 -48.77
C CYS A 1038 41.53 -34.10 -47.49
N ASN A 1039 41.49 -34.73 -46.30
CA ASN A 1039 41.38 -34.04 -45.01
C ASN A 1039 42.58 -33.13 -44.71
N ASP A 1040 43.79 -33.53 -45.12
CA ASP A 1040 45.02 -32.77 -44.88
C ASP A 1040 45.29 -31.69 -45.94
N VAL A 1041 44.41 -31.56 -46.94
CA VAL A 1041 44.55 -30.58 -48.02
C VAL A 1041 43.93 -29.24 -47.58
N PRO A 1042 44.67 -28.11 -47.68
CA PRO A 1042 44.15 -26.80 -47.32
C PRO A 1042 42.90 -26.41 -48.11
N ILE A 1043 41.97 -25.73 -47.43
CA ILE A 1043 40.72 -25.21 -47.99
C ILE A 1043 41.02 -24.02 -48.92
N GLY A 1044 40.23 -23.85 -49.99
CA GLY A 1044 40.36 -22.75 -50.96
C GLY A 1044 41.24 -23.05 -52.18
N SER A 1045 41.22 -22.11 -53.15
CA SER A 1045 41.97 -22.15 -54.43
C SER A 1045 41.80 -23.45 -55.25
N GLY A 1046 40.71 -24.18 -55.06
CA GLY A 1046 40.39 -25.43 -55.75
C GLY A 1046 41.21 -26.64 -55.30
N LYS A 1047 42.01 -26.55 -54.22
CA LYS A 1047 42.97 -27.60 -53.82
C LYS A 1047 42.28 -28.91 -53.44
N GLN A 1048 41.29 -28.86 -52.55
CA GLN A 1048 40.51 -30.03 -52.15
C GLN A 1048 39.67 -30.59 -53.30
N LEU A 1049 39.13 -29.71 -54.15
CA LEU A 1049 38.42 -30.12 -55.35
C LEU A 1049 39.33 -30.89 -56.33
N ASN A 1050 40.56 -30.39 -56.56
CA ASN A 1050 41.56 -31.06 -57.38
C ASN A 1050 41.97 -32.41 -56.79
N CYS A 1051 42.10 -32.51 -55.46
CA CYS A 1051 42.32 -33.78 -54.77
C CYS A 1051 41.18 -34.79 -55.04
N LEU A 1052 39.92 -34.36 -54.94
CA LEU A 1052 38.77 -35.21 -55.25
C LEU A 1052 38.73 -35.63 -56.73
N ILE A 1053 39.09 -34.74 -57.66
CA ILE A 1053 39.17 -35.05 -59.10
C ILE A 1053 40.27 -36.10 -59.36
N GLN A 1054 41.43 -35.98 -58.71
CA GLN A 1054 42.52 -36.96 -58.80
C GLN A 1054 42.09 -38.33 -58.22
N MET A 1055 41.28 -38.31 -57.16
CA MET A 1055 40.75 -39.52 -56.51
C MET A 1055 39.41 -39.99 -57.10
N SER A 1056 38.97 -39.46 -58.24
CA SER A 1056 37.64 -39.70 -58.85
C SER A 1056 37.28 -41.17 -59.14
N LYS A 1057 38.26 -42.08 -59.13
CA LYS A 1057 38.06 -43.53 -59.23
C LYS A 1057 37.74 -44.21 -57.90
N SER A 1058 38.12 -43.59 -56.78
CA SER A 1058 38.08 -44.15 -55.42
C SER A 1058 37.03 -43.50 -54.51
N VAL A 1059 36.45 -42.37 -54.92
CA VAL A 1059 35.36 -41.68 -54.21
C VAL A 1059 34.03 -42.42 -54.35
N THR A 1060 33.06 -42.10 -53.47
CA THR A 1060 31.73 -42.70 -53.54
C THR A 1060 31.02 -42.44 -54.89
N PRO A 1061 30.15 -43.35 -55.36
CA PRO A 1061 29.39 -43.16 -56.61
C PRO A 1061 28.57 -41.87 -56.64
N TYR A 1062 28.01 -41.49 -55.49
CA TYR A 1062 27.24 -40.25 -55.35
C TYR A 1062 28.12 -39.01 -55.52
N CYS A 1063 29.25 -38.92 -54.80
CA CYS A 1063 30.23 -37.85 -54.99
C CYS A 1063 30.74 -37.78 -56.44
N LYS A 1064 31.07 -38.93 -57.04
CA LYS A 1064 31.54 -39.01 -58.43
C LYS A 1064 30.51 -38.44 -59.42
N SER A 1065 29.24 -38.82 -59.27
CA SER A 1065 28.17 -38.33 -60.15
C SER A 1065 27.99 -36.81 -60.05
N MET A 1066 28.08 -36.27 -58.83
CA MET A 1066 27.92 -34.84 -58.59
C MET A 1066 29.14 -34.03 -59.07
N LEU A 1067 30.35 -34.56 -58.88
CA LEU A 1067 31.59 -33.97 -59.40
C LEU A 1067 31.55 -33.83 -60.93
N LEU A 1068 31.14 -34.87 -61.65
CA LEU A 1068 31.02 -34.83 -63.11
C LEU A 1068 30.01 -33.77 -63.58
N LYS A 1069 28.84 -33.70 -62.92
CA LYS A 1069 27.81 -32.71 -63.22
C LYS A 1069 28.31 -31.26 -63.01
N ARG A 1070 29.13 -31.03 -61.99
CA ARG A 1070 29.74 -29.71 -61.73
C ARG A 1070 30.90 -29.39 -62.68
N GLN A 1071 31.66 -30.40 -63.11
CA GLN A 1071 32.73 -30.25 -64.08
C GLN A 1071 32.20 -29.76 -65.44
N GLU A 1072 31.10 -30.33 -65.93
CA GLU A 1072 30.42 -29.85 -67.15
C GLU A 1072 29.96 -28.38 -67.04
N LEU A 1073 29.51 -27.98 -65.85
CA LEU A 1073 29.09 -26.60 -65.59
C LEU A 1073 30.29 -25.64 -65.61
N TRP A 1074 31.44 -26.01 -65.05
CA TRP A 1074 32.66 -25.20 -65.11
C TRP A 1074 33.21 -25.07 -66.53
N ASP A 1075 33.19 -26.15 -67.31
CA ASP A 1075 33.63 -26.16 -68.71
C ASP A 1075 32.75 -25.27 -69.61
N SER A 1076 31.50 -25.03 -69.23
CA SER A 1076 30.60 -24.12 -69.95
C SER A 1076 30.98 -22.64 -69.78
N ILE A 1077 31.71 -22.28 -68.72
CA ILE A 1077 32.14 -20.91 -68.43
C ILE A 1077 33.51 -20.62 -69.06
N SER A 1078 34.44 -21.57 -69.00
CA SER A 1078 35.80 -21.39 -69.57
C SER A 1078 35.77 -21.13 -71.08
N ARG A 1079 34.82 -21.71 -71.82
CA ARG A 1079 34.63 -21.45 -73.26
C ARG A 1079 34.24 -20.00 -73.60
N ILE A 1080 33.64 -19.28 -72.65
CA ILE A 1080 33.27 -17.87 -72.82
C ILE A 1080 34.48 -16.98 -72.49
N ASP A 1081 35.21 -17.32 -71.42
CA ASP A 1081 36.46 -16.63 -71.04
C ASP A 1081 37.51 -16.71 -72.16
N ASP A 1082 37.68 -17.86 -72.83
CA ASP A 1082 38.63 -17.99 -73.95
C ASP A 1082 38.30 -17.06 -75.14
N LEU A 1083 37.02 -16.75 -75.37
CA LEU A 1083 36.61 -15.78 -76.40
C LEU A 1083 36.79 -14.34 -75.93
N GLU A 1084 36.44 -14.06 -74.67
CA GLU A 1084 36.47 -12.72 -74.09
C GLU A 1084 37.91 -12.27 -73.80
N ASP A 1085 38.77 -13.17 -73.32
CA ASP A 1085 40.22 -12.96 -73.15
C ASP A 1085 40.91 -12.76 -74.50
N LEU A 1086 40.57 -13.54 -75.53
CA LEU A 1086 41.07 -13.32 -76.88
C LEU A 1086 40.69 -11.91 -77.39
N THR A 1087 39.44 -11.47 -77.18
CA THR A 1087 39.05 -10.09 -77.55
C THR A 1087 39.70 -9.00 -76.71
N ARG A 1088 39.95 -9.26 -75.43
CA ARG A 1088 40.55 -8.29 -74.48
C ARG A 1088 42.06 -8.15 -74.65
N GLU A 1089 42.75 -9.23 -75.01
CA GLU A 1089 44.16 -9.20 -75.42
C GLU A 1089 44.32 -8.55 -76.81
N ILE A 1090 43.40 -8.81 -77.74
CA ILE A 1090 43.33 -8.10 -79.04
C ILE A 1090 42.88 -6.64 -78.89
N SER A 1091 42.32 -6.21 -77.75
CA SER A 1091 41.97 -4.80 -77.50
C SER A 1091 42.98 -4.05 -76.64
N LYS A 1092 43.92 -4.74 -75.97
CA LYS A 1092 45.02 -4.14 -75.20
C LYS A 1092 46.34 -4.07 -75.97
N SER A 1093 46.47 -4.76 -77.11
CA SER A 1093 47.70 -4.69 -77.91
C SER A 1093 47.88 -3.31 -78.55
N THR A 1094 49.12 -2.91 -78.81
CA THR A 1094 49.39 -1.61 -79.46
C THR A 1094 49.03 -1.64 -80.96
N ASN A 1095 48.77 -2.83 -81.53
CA ASN A 1095 48.51 -3.08 -82.95
C ASN A 1095 47.09 -3.63 -83.22
N ASN A 1096 46.11 -3.30 -82.38
CA ASN A 1096 44.75 -3.84 -82.47
C ASN A 1096 44.13 -3.66 -83.86
N VAL A 1097 44.36 -2.51 -84.51
CA VAL A 1097 43.89 -2.21 -85.86
C VAL A 1097 44.45 -3.20 -86.90
N TYR A 1098 45.72 -3.61 -86.74
CA TYR A 1098 46.38 -4.55 -87.65
C TYR A 1098 45.85 -5.99 -87.46
N LEU A 1099 45.59 -6.39 -86.22
CA LEU A 1099 45.01 -7.70 -85.90
C LEU A 1099 43.57 -7.82 -86.41
N TYR A 1100 42.75 -6.78 -86.26
CA TYR A 1100 41.40 -6.75 -86.84
C TYR A 1100 41.44 -6.79 -88.38
N ALA A 1101 42.35 -6.03 -89.01
CA ALA A 1101 42.53 -6.05 -90.46
C ALA A 1101 43.00 -7.42 -90.99
N ALA A 1102 43.86 -8.12 -90.23
CA ALA A 1102 44.32 -9.46 -90.57
C ALA A 1102 43.19 -10.50 -90.47
N ILE A 1103 42.39 -10.48 -89.40
CA ILE A 1103 41.25 -11.38 -89.24
C ILE A 1103 40.21 -11.16 -90.35
N ILE A 1104 39.91 -9.90 -90.68
CA ILE A 1104 39.00 -9.55 -91.78
C ILE A 1104 39.58 -9.99 -93.13
N SER A 1105 40.88 -9.83 -93.36
CA SER A 1105 41.54 -10.30 -94.58
C SER A 1105 41.53 -11.82 -94.71
N ILE A 1106 41.72 -12.56 -93.61
CA ILE A 1106 41.63 -14.03 -93.59
C ILE A 1106 40.20 -14.47 -93.89
N LEU A 1107 39.19 -13.83 -93.29
CA LEU A 1107 37.78 -14.11 -93.59
C LEU A 1107 37.43 -13.77 -95.05
N PHE A 1108 38.01 -12.71 -95.61
CA PHE A 1108 37.85 -12.33 -97.01
C PHE A 1108 38.52 -13.34 -97.97
N VAL A 1109 39.70 -13.85 -97.62
CA VAL A 1109 40.40 -14.90 -98.37
C VAL A 1109 39.63 -16.23 -98.30
N ILE A 1110 39.06 -16.59 -97.14
CA ILE A 1110 38.20 -17.76 -96.98
C ILE A 1110 36.91 -17.60 -97.79
N PHE A 1111 36.32 -16.39 -97.82
CA PHE A 1111 35.15 -16.08 -98.63
C PHE A 1111 35.45 -16.16 -100.14
N LEU A 1112 36.62 -15.68 -100.58
CA LEU A 1112 37.08 -15.80 -101.97
C LEU A 1112 37.40 -17.27 -102.35
N ALA A 1113 38.03 -18.03 -101.46
CA ALA A 1113 38.29 -19.46 -101.65
C ALA A 1113 36.98 -20.28 -101.68
N GLY A 1114 35.99 -19.92 -100.87
CA GLY A 1114 34.63 -20.47 -100.87
C GLY A 1114 33.83 -20.13 -102.14
N CYS A 1115 34.03 -18.93 -102.70
CA CYS A 1115 33.44 -18.53 -103.97
C CYS A 1115 34.08 -19.25 -105.18
N CYS A 1116 35.40 -19.48 -105.16
CA CYS A 1116 36.11 -20.22 -106.22
C CYS A 1116 35.80 -21.73 -106.19
N SER A 1117 35.58 -22.31 -105.02
CA SER A 1117 35.19 -23.72 -104.87
C SER A 1117 33.72 -23.99 -105.22
N ARG A 1118 32.83 -22.98 -105.22
CA ARG A 1118 31.47 -23.09 -105.79
C ARG A 1118 31.43 -23.20 -107.32
N ARG A 1119 32.43 -22.67 -108.04
CA ARG A 1119 32.51 -22.78 -109.53
C ARG A 1119 33.11 -24.11 -110.00
N CYS A 1120 34.00 -24.74 -109.23
CA CYS A 1120 34.58 -26.04 -109.58
C CYS A 1120 33.68 -27.25 -109.24
N ILE A 1121 32.67 -27.10 -108.37
CA ILE A 1121 31.71 -28.18 -108.05
C ILE A 1121 30.56 -28.27 -109.09
N ARG A 1122 30.40 -27.27 -109.99
CA ARG A 1122 29.35 -27.29 -111.03
C ARG A 1122 29.72 -28.04 -112.32
N VAL A 1123 31.00 -28.32 -112.58
CA VAL A 1123 31.46 -29.03 -113.80
C VAL A 1123 31.54 -30.56 -113.61
N ARG A 1124 31.56 -31.08 -112.37
CA ARG A 1124 31.53 -32.54 -112.10
C ARG A 1124 30.13 -33.14 -111.90
N ARG A 1125 29.05 -32.35 -111.99
CA ARG A 1125 27.68 -32.82 -111.72
C ARG A 1125 26.82 -33.11 -112.97
N VAL A 1126 27.42 -33.12 -114.18
CA VAL A 1126 26.74 -33.43 -115.46
C VAL A 1126 26.96 -34.89 -115.95
N GLN A 1127 27.65 -35.74 -115.18
CA GLN A 1127 27.94 -37.13 -115.61
C GLN A 1127 27.57 -38.23 -114.59
N LYS A 1128 26.61 -38.00 -113.70
CA LYS A 1128 25.92 -39.08 -112.98
C LYS A 1128 24.48 -38.67 -112.66
N TYR A 1129 23.59 -39.10 -113.55
CA TYR A 1129 22.13 -39.26 -113.43
C TYR A 1129 21.27 -37.98 -113.38
N GLN A 1130 20.26 -37.75 -114.24
CA GLN A 1130 19.54 -38.61 -115.21
C GLN A 1130 19.17 -40.02 -114.74
#